data_AF-A0A7V9C7D9-F1
#
_entry.id   AF-A0A7V9C7D9-F1
#
_cell.length_a   1.000
_cell.length_b   1.000
_cell.length_c   1.000
_cell.angle_alpha   90.00
_cell.angle_beta   90.00
_cell.angle_gamma   90.00
#
_symmetry.space_group_name_H-M   'P 1'
#
loop_
_entity.id
_entity.type
_entity.pdbx_description
1 polymer ?
#
loop_
_entity_poly.entity_id
_entity_poly.type
_entity_poly.pdbx_seq_one_letter_code
_entity_poly.pdbx_strand_id
1 'polypeptide(L)'
;VIHPPDVVIGDEDDTYLVVAADKGTATFSDTANAIAARYRFWLGDAFASGGSAGYDHKALGITARGAWESVKWHFREIGVDTQTDPITVVGIGDMSGDVFGNGMLLSPTIRLVAAFDHRDIFIDPNPEPAVSFAERSRLFALPRSSWQDYRPDLISEGGGVYRRSAKRVDLSPQAMAALGLHDATPVTPDEVIRAILAAPVDLLWNGGIGTYVKATDETHEQVGDRVNDAVRRDATELRCKVVGEGGNLGFTQRGRIEYAMAGGRINTDFIDNSAGVHCSDREVNLKILLTLAEDRGDIDRKGRDELVAAVVDDVVARILYDNFLQAQILAQEQAASAGRAEAYEDLMVLLEGDGALDRKNERLPSTEDMTERAREGVGLTGPELSVLLAYAKRNLRQYVLESDLPDEPVFAAKLERYFPEAVVERFGDLIDKHPLRRELLAMILANEVVNSQGIIFVNRLMADAGARPDRVVRAYEIARAVTDAAERWAQVEGLIASMPVEVERMLLSGIDGLVEAVTRWHLRNPSTEPLDRVMEPSRAAFRELATTMHTLAPPEIRQQNEERVEAWRQLGVPEELARSQVYVDELSHAPDIIDVAHRTGHSLANVARIFLAVGPIFEIDWLEAQLDRMPTTTRWQRAAAQAVSGDLVELRRELAERVIAEAGDAPPEVALEGYLATRGPELGRLNKIMRALAVDGVDDVSGLVVAIRQIKSLAE
;
A
#
# COMPACT_ATOMS: atom_id res chain seq x y z
N VAL A 1 19.25 -26.28 -18.65
CA VAL A 1 19.71 -25.13 -19.47
C VAL A 1 20.89 -25.55 -20.36
N ILE A 2 21.25 -24.78 -21.40
CA ILE A 2 22.50 -25.02 -22.17
C ILE A 2 23.54 -24.02 -21.67
N HIS A 3 24.62 -24.51 -21.06
CA HIS A 3 25.68 -23.65 -20.53
C HIS A 3 26.81 -23.43 -21.55
N PRO A 4 27.42 -22.23 -21.59
CA PRO A 4 28.62 -21.98 -22.39
C PRO A 4 29.80 -22.84 -21.89
N PRO A 5 30.64 -23.39 -22.78
CA PRO A 5 31.69 -24.35 -22.41
C PRO A 5 32.80 -23.77 -21.51
N ASP A 6 33.03 -22.46 -21.55
CA ASP A 6 34.13 -21.77 -20.85
C ASP A 6 33.65 -20.81 -19.74
N VAL A 7 32.48 -21.09 -19.14
CA VAL A 7 31.90 -20.29 -18.06
C VAL A 7 31.82 -21.11 -16.77
N VAL A 8 32.35 -20.56 -15.67
CA VAL A 8 32.14 -21.11 -14.32
C VAL A 8 30.79 -20.62 -13.81
N ILE A 9 29.93 -21.54 -13.44
CA ILE A 9 28.56 -21.27 -12.99
C ILE A 9 28.54 -21.33 -11.46
N GLY A 10 28.15 -20.22 -10.82
CA GLY A 10 28.00 -20.15 -9.36
C GLY A 10 26.57 -20.36 -8.87
N ASP A 11 25.59 -20.18 -9.76
CA ASP A 11 24.16 -20.14 -9.45
C ASP A 11 23.40 -21.32 -10.06
N GLU A 12 22.11 -21.45 -9.76
CA GLU A 12 21.24 -22.49 -10.33
C GLU A 12 20.75 -22.16 -11.76
N ASP A 13 20.09 -23.13 -12.40
CA ASP A 13 19.50 -22.97 -13.73
C ASP A 13 18.31 -21.99 -13.66
N ASP A 14 18.53 -20.72 -14.02
CA ASP A 14 17.46 -19.74 -14.23
C ASP A 14 17.23 -19.50 -15.73
N THR A 15 16.03 -19.83 -16.19
CA THR A 15 15.61 -19.60 -17.58
C THR A 15 14.89 -18.28 -17.78
N TYR A 16 14.52 -17.56 -16.72
CA TYR A 16 13.75 -16.33 -16.80
C TYR A 16 14.67 -15.11 -16.73
N LEU A 17 15.08 -14.62 -17.90
CA LEU A 17 15.83 -13.39 -18.05
C LEU A 17 15.12 -12.46 -19.03
N VAL A 18 14.67 -11.32 -18.52
CA VAL A 18 14.05 -10.25 -19.30
C VAL A 18 14.93 -9.02 -19.19
N VAL A 19 15.16 -8.34 -20.32
CA VAL A 19 15.86 -7.06 -20.36
C VAL A 19 14.88 -5.95 -20.68
N ALA A 20 15.13 -4.75 -20.18
CA ALA A 20 14.32 -3.57 -20.50
C ALA A 20 15.20 -2.48 -21.12
N ALA A 21 14.55 -1.61 -21.89
CA ALA A 21 15.16 -0.38 -22.37
C ALA A 21 15.54 0.54 -21.20
N ASP A 22 16.69 1.22 -21.34
CA ASP A 22 17.13 2.28 -20.42
C ASP A 22 17.63 3.48 -21.27
N LYS A 23 18.07 4.54 -20.60
CA LYS A 23 18.60 5.75 -21.20
C LYS A 23 19.74 5.41 -22.18
N GLY A 24 19.51 5.74 -23.45
CA GLY A 24 20.46 5.50 -24.55
C GLY A 24 20.31 4.15 -25.24
N THR A 25 19.50 3.23 -24.71
CA THR A 25 19.23 1.91 -25.29
C THR A 25 17.77 1.69 -25.68
N ALA A 26 16.91 2.71 -25.56
CA ALA A 26 15.48 2.63 -25.89
C ALA A 26 15.15 2.09 -27.30
N THR A 27 16.08 2.18 -28.26
CA THR A 27 15.88 1.64 -29.62
C THR A 27 16.42 0.21 -29.80
N PHE A 28 16.98 -0.40 -28.75
CA PHE A 28 17.66 -1.69 -28.84
C PHE A 28 16.79 -2.89 -28.45
N SER A 29 15.58 -2.69 -27.91
CA SER A 29 14.68 -3.80 -27.55
C SER A 29 14.39 -4.72 -28.74
N ASP A 30 14.13 -4.17 -29.93
CA ASP A 30 13.92 -4.97 -31.15
C ASP A 30 15.17 -5.78 -31.54
N THR A 31 16.36 -5.20 -31.33
CA THR A 31 17.62 -5.89 -31.59
C THR A 31 17.84 -7.03 -30.60
N ALA A 32 17.56 -6.79 -29.32
CA ALA A 32 17.63 -7.81 -28.27
C ALA A 32 16.66 -8.97 -28.55
N ASN A 33 15.41 -8.66 -28.92
CA ASN A 33 14.41 -9.65 -29.31
C ASN A 33 14.82 -10.44 -30.55
N ALA A 34 15.40 -9.80 -31.57
CA ALA A 34 15.91 -10.49 -32.76
C ALA A 34 17.07 -11.45 -32.41
N ILE A 35 17.94 -11.07 -31.47
CA ILE A 35 19.02 -11.93 -30.97
C ILE A 35 18.43 -13.13 -30.20
N ALA A 36 17.50 -12.89 -29.27
CA ALA A 36 16.83 -13.95 -28.51
C ALA A 36 16.15 -14.97 -29.43
N ALA A 37 15.42 -14.50 -30.45
CA ALA A 37 14.80 -15.35 -31.46
C ALA A 37 15.83 -16.17 -32.26
N ARG A 38 16.98 -15.58 -32.63
CA ARG A 38 18.08 -16.30 -33.32
C ARG A 38 18.67 -17.43 -32.48
N TYR A 39 18.79 -17.22 -31.17
CA TYR A 39 19.23 -18.24 -30.22
C TYR A 39 18.12 -19.23 -29.84
N ARG A 40 16.88 -19.04 -30.34
CA ARG A 40 15.69 -19.81 -29.95
C ARG A 40 15.46 -19.78 -28.44
N PHE A 41 15.74 -18.63 -27.83
CA PHE A 41 15.40 -18.41 -26.43
C PHE A 41 13.88 -18.43 -26.28
N TRP A 42 13.38 -19.09 -25.23
CA TRP A 42 11.97 -19.44 -25.12
C TRP A 42 11.04 -18.22 -24.99
N LEU A 43 11.53 -17.09 -24.47
CA LEU A 43 10.76 -15.84 -24.41
C LEU A 43 10.59 -15.18 -25.79
N GLY A 44 11.37 -15.56 -26.81
CA GLY A 44 11.27 -14.98 -28.14
C GLY A 44 11.36 -13.44 -28.11
N ASP A 45 10.29 -12.77 -28.50
CA ASP A 45 10.18 -11.31 -28.52
C ASP A 45 9.55 -10.69 -27.25
N ALA A 46 9.33 -11.51 -26.23
CA ALA A 46 9.09 -11.10 -24.85
C ALA A 46 10.42 -10.98 -24.05
N PHE A 47 11.57 -11.29 -24.66
CA PHE A 47 12.87 -11.18 -24.01
C PHE A 47 13.22 -9.73 -23.63
N ALA A 48 12.84 -8.77 -24.47
CA ALA A 48 13.01 -7.34 -24.24
C ALA A 48 11.69 -6.59 -24.35
N SER A 49 11.31 -5.87 -23.29
CA SER A 49 10.11 -5.01 -23.26
C SER A 49 10.33 -3.68 -24.00
N GLY A 50 9.25 -2.99 -24.35
CA GLY A 50 9.29 -1.66 -24.96
C GLY A 50 9.82 -1.62 -26.40
N GLY A 51 9.81 -2.77 -27.11
CA GLY A 51 10.10 -2.83 -28.54
C GLY A 51 8.95 -2.33 -29.42
N SER A 52 9.07 -2.45 -30.75
CA SER A 52 8.07 -1.97 -31.71
C SER A 52 6.69 -2.64 -31.58
N ALA A 53 6.65 -3.84 -30.99
CA ALA A 53 5.44 -4.59 -30.68
C ALA A 53 5.11 -4.57 -29.16
N GLY A 54 5.64 -3.58 -28.44
CA GLY A 54 5.50 -3.40 -26.99
C GLY A 54 4.93 -2.03 -26.62
N TYR A 55 5.08 -1.66 -25.35
CA TYR A 55 4.57 -0.41 -24.81
C TYR A 55 5.68 0.64 -24.75
N ASP A 56 5.47 1.76 -25.44
CA ASP A 56 6.35 2.92 -25.35
C ASP A 56 6.04 3.69 -24.05
N HIS A 57 6.92 3.54 -23.05
CA HIS A 57 6.73 4.16 -21.73
C HIS A 57 6.60 5.68 -21.81
N LYS A 58 7.29 6.33 -22.77
CA LYS A 58 7.25 7.78 -22.95
C LYS A 58 5.92 8.21 -23.56
N ALA A 59 5.44 7.48 -24.57
CA ALA A 59 4.14 7.75 -25.17
C ALA A 59 3.00 7.55 -24.16
N LEU A 60 3.12 6.55 -23.28
CA LEU A 60 2.16 6.29 -22.21
C LEU A 60 2.29 7.23 -21.01
N GLY A 61 3.49 7.82 -20.84
CA GLY A 61 3.88 8.58 -19.65
C GLY A 61 3.81 7.77 -18.36
N ILE A 62 3.91 6.43 -18.44
CA ILE A 62 3.48 5.53 -17.37
C ILE A 62 4.30 5.73 -16.08
N THR A 63 5.61 5.93 -16.19
CA THR A 63 6.49 6.20 -15.05
C THR A 63 6.11 7.50 -14.34
N ALA A 64 5.88 8.57 -15.10
CA ALA A 64 5.48 9.86 -14.53
C ALA A 64 4.10 9.78 -13.89
N ARG A 65 3.14 9.09 -14.53
CA ARG A 65 1.79 8.87 -14.00
C ARG A 65 1.80 8.07 -12.70
N GLY A 66 2.60 7.01 -12.63
CA GLY A 66 2.80 6.24 -11.40
C GLY A 66 3.36 7.07 -10.26
N ALA A 67 4.44 7.82 -10.51
CA ALA A 67 5.03 8.70 -9.50
C ALA A 67 4.06 9.80 -9.05
N TRP A 68 3.17 10.23 -9.95
CA TRP A 68 2.15 11.22 -9.63
C TRP A 68 1.07 10.67 -8.69
N GLU A 69 0.86 9.36 -8.60
CA GLU A 69 -0.02 8.77 -7.57
C GLU A 69 0.51 9.07 -6.16
N SER A 70 1.82 8.90 -5.92
CA SER A 70 2.46 9.30 -4.66
C SER A 70 2.35 10.81 -4.41
N VAL A 71 2.58 11.64 -5.43
CA VAL A 71 2.47 13.10 -5.32
C VAL A 71 1.06 13.51 -4.92
N LYS A 72 0.02 12.95 -5.55
CA LYS A 72 -1.38 13.21 -5.18
C LYS A 72 -1.61 12.87 -3.70
N TRP A 73 -1.12 11.72 -3.24
CA TRP A 73 -1.24 11.31 -1.84
C TRP A 73 -0.54 12.28 -0.88
N HIS A 74 0.71 12.66 -1.14
CA HIS A 74 1.44 13.61 -0.29
C HIS A 74 0.76 14.98 -0.19
N PHE A 75 0.19 15.49 -1.29
CA PHE A 75 -0.56 16.75 -1.28
C PHE A 75 -1.91 16.64 -0.57
N ARG A 76 -2.57 15.49 -0.70
CA ARG A 76 -3.83 15.19 -0.01
C ARG A 76 -3.68 15.27 1.51
N GLU A 77 -2.57 14.79 2.06
CA GLU A 77 -2.26 14.88 3.51
C GLU A 77 -2.08 16.31 4.04
N ILE A 78 -1.89 17.30 3.16
CA ILE A 78 -1.85 18.73 3.51
C ILE A 78 -3.06 19.50 3.00
N GLY A 79 -4.11 18.79 2.57
CA GLY A 79 -5.37 19.39 2.13
C GLY A 79 -5.28 20.15 0.81
N VAL A 80 -4.40 19.74 -0.10
CA VAL A 80 -4.24 20.33 -1.44
C VAL A 80 -4.63 19.30 -2.51
N ASP A 81 -5.52 19.68 -3.42
CA ASP A 81 -5.82 18.89 -4.60
C ASP A 81 -5.00 19.39 -5.80
N THR A 82 -4.00 18.60 -6.19
CA THR A 82 -3.10 18.94 -7.31
C THR A 82 -3.82 19.14 -8.66
N GLN A 83 -5.07 18.72 -8.81
CA GLN A 83 -5.83 18.87 -10.05
C GLN A 83 -6.63 20.16 -10.11
N THR A 84 -6.90 20.80 -8.98
CA THR A 84 -7.76 22.00 -8.89
C THR A 84 -7.08 23.19 -8.21
N ASP A 85 -6.18 22.94 -7.26
CA ASP A 85 -5.42 23.96 -6.54
C ASP A 85 -4.07 24.25 -7.25
N PRO A 86 -3.71 25.54 -7.44
CA PRO A 86 -2.39 25.91 -7.95
C PRO A 86 -1.25 25.52 -7.00
N ILE A 87 -0.26 24.80 -7.52
CA ILE A 87 0.96 24.42 -6.79
C ILE A 87 2.21 24.98 -7.48
N THR A 88 3.17 25.45 -6.70
CA THR A 88 4.48 25.89 -7.19
C THR A 88 5.44 24.72 -7.30
N VAL A 89 6.16 24.63 -8.41
CA VAL A 89 7.01 23.49 -8.74
C VAL A 89 8.40 23.95 -9.16
N VAL A 90 9.42 23.28 -8.66
CA VAL A 90 10.74 23.22 -9.31
C VAL A 90 11.02 21.81 -9.79
N GLY A 91 11.89 21.65 -10.78
CA GLY A 91 12.25 20.29 -11.16
C GLY A 91 13.57 20.10 -11.89
N ILE A 92 13.93 18.83 -11.99
CA ILE A 92 15.19 18.34 -12.56
C ILE A 92 14.85 17.65 -13.88
N GLY A 93 15.16 18.30 -15.00
CA GLY A 93 14.86 17.83 -16.35
C GLY A 93 14.40 18.93 -17.30
N ASP A 94 13.87 18.49 -18.44
CA ASP A 94 13.29 19.36 -19.47
C ASP A 94 12.06 18.72 -20.13
N MET A 95 11.31 19.51 -20.89
CA MET A 95 10.08 19.05 -21.57
C MET A 95 10.31 18.00 -22.67
N SER A 96 11.54 17.71 -23.08
CA SER A 96 11.84 16.62 -24.01
C SER A 96 12.02 15.27 -23.30
N GLY A 97 12.27 15.30 -21.99
CA GLY A 97 12.42 14.12 -21.14
C GLY A 97 11.11 13.36 -20.98
N ASP A 98 11.21 12.03 -20.88
CA ASP A 98 10.07 11.15 -20.64
C ASP A 98 9.37 11.50 -19.31
N VAL A 99 10.08 11.32 -18.19
CA VAL A 99 9.50 11.51 -16.86
C VAL A 99 9.18 12.98 -16.59
N PHE A 100 10.13 13.89 -16.87
CA PHE A 100 9.93 15.31 -16.60
C PHE A 100 8.79 15.88 -17.46
N GLY A 101 8.84 15.64 -18.77
CA GLY A 101 7.88 16.19 -19.71
C GLY A 101 6.46 15.70 -19.45
N ASN A 102 6.28 14.39 -19.26
CA ASN A 102 4.98 13.84 -18.89
C ASN A 102 4.50 14.39 -17.53
N GLY A 103 5.36 14.38 -16.50
CA GLY A 103 5.00 14.83 -15.15
C GLY A 103 4.51 16.29 -15.10
N MET A 104 5.18 17.19 -15.82
CA MET A 104 4.81 18.62 -15.87
C MET A 104 3.54 18.92 -16.70
N LEU A 105 2.90 17.88 -17.25
CA LEU A 105 1.62 17.92 -17.95
C LEU A 105 0.50 17.14 -17.22
N LEU A 106 0.76 16.52 -16.07
CA LEU A 106 -0.23 15.77 -15.30
C LEU A 106 -1.17 16.63 -14.46
N SER A 107 -0.91 17.95 -14.38
CA SER A 107 -1.84 18.89 -13.77
C SER A 107 -1.85 20.23 -14.52
N PRO A 108 -3.04 20.79 -14.81
CA PRO A 108 -3.17 22.10 -15.42
C PRO A 108 -2.89 23.25 -14.44
N THR A 109 -2.77 22.97 -13.13
CA THR A 109 -2.60 24.00 -12.09
C THR A 109 -1.15 24.23 -11.70
N ILE A 110 -0.22 23.44 -12.27
CA ILE A 110 1.23 23.56 -12.05
C ILE A 110 1.73 24.95 -12.45
N ARG A 111 2.36 25.61 -11.47
CA ARG A 111 3.21 26.80 -11.63
C ARG A 111 4.67 26.37 -11.61
N LEU A 112 5.24 26.03 -12.77
CA LEU A 112 6.65 25.64 -12.88
C LEU A 112 7.56 26.89 -12.75
N VAL A 113 8.08 27.11 -11.54
CA VAL A 113 8.87 28.29 -11.18
C VAL A 113 10.29 28.20 -11.75
N ALA A 114 10.90 27.02 -11.70
CA ALA A 114 12.22 26.81 -12.26
C ALA A 114 12.48 25.35 -12.60
N ALA A 115 13.34 25.11 -13.58
CA ALA A 115 13.84 23.79 -13.91
C ALA A 115 15.25 23.86 -14.47
N PHE A 116 15.97 22.75 -14.44
CA PHE A 116 17.28 22.67 -15.09
C PHE A 116 17.54 21.28 -15.64
N ASP A 117 18.31 21.22 -16.73
CA ASP A 117 18.84 19.97 -17.26
C ASP A 117 20.37 20.05 -17.42
N HIS A 118 20.94 19.17 -18.23
CA HIS A 118 22.37 19.21 -18.56
C HIS A 118 22.78 20.41 -19.44
N ARG A 119 21.83 21.14 -20.05
CA ARG A 119 22.08 22.20 -21.04
C ARG A 119 21.73 23.59 -20.51
N ASP A 120 20.55 23.71 -19.93
CA ASP A 120 19.83 24.95 -19.69
C ASP A 120 19.26 25.01 -18.26
N ILE A 121 19.03 26.24 -17.81
CA ILE A 121 18.34 26.61 -16.58
C ILE A 121 17.16 27.49 -16.99
N PHE A 122 15.94 27.04 -16.70
CA PHE A 122 14.69 27.76 -16.93
C PHE A 122 14.21 28.38 -15.62
N ILE A 123 13.83 29.66 -15.66
CA ILE A 123 13.21 30.36 -14.53
C ILE A 123 12.01 31.16 -15.04
N ASP A 124 10.86 30.95 -14.42
CA ASP A 124 9.64 31.73 -14.60
C ASP A 124 9.13 32.13 -13.20
N PRO A 125 9.35 33.37 -12.73
CA PRO A 125 9.07 33.75 -11.34
C PRO A 125 7.60 33.65 -10.91
N ASN A 126 6.67 33.83 -11.84
CA ASN A 126 5.23 33.84 -11.58
C ASN A 126 4.45 33.35 -12.81
N PRO A 127 4.56 32.05 -13.16
CA PRO A 127 3.92 31.49 -14.35
C PRO A 127 2.40 31.49 -14.17
N GLU A 128 1.68 31.90 -15.22
CA GLU A 128 0.24 31.73 -15.29
C GLU A 128 -0.05 30.26 -15.68
N PRO A 129 -0.82 29.48 -14.89
CA PRO A 129 -0.97 28.04 -15.11
C PRO A 129 -1.46 27.68 -16.52
N ALA A 130 -2.52 28.30 -17.04
CA ALA A 130 -3.11 27.92 -18.32
C ALA A 130 -2.18 28.25 -19.51
N VAL A 131 -1.56 29.44 -19.50
CA VAL A 131 -0.61 29.89 -20.52
C VAL A 131 0.65 29.03 -20.52
N SER A 132 1.25 28.83 -19.34
CA SER A 132 2.47 28.05 -19.20
C SER A 132 2.24 26.57 -19.50
N PHE A 133 1.08 26.00 -19.14
CA PHE A 133 0.71 24.64 -19.48
C PHE A 133 0.60 24.43 -21.00
N ALA A 134 -0.06 25.36 -21.70
CA ALA A 134 -0.16 25.31 -23.16
C ALA A 134 1.22 25.37 -23.83
N GLU A 135 2.13 26.19 -23.31
CA GLU A 135 3.49 26.29 -23.83
C GLU A 135 4.34 25.04 -23.51
N ARG A 136 4.26 24.49 -22.30
CA ARG A 136 4.89 23.20 -21.94
C ARG A 136 4.37 22.08 -22.85
N SER A 137 3.07 22.03 -23.11
CA SER A 137 2.45 21.06 -24.03
C SER A 137 3.00 21.18 -25.45
N ARG A 138 3.16 22.42 -25.95
CA ARG A 138 3.77 22.69 -27.25
C ARG A 138 5.21 22.19 -27.30
N LEU A 139 6.02 22.46 -26.26
CA LEU A 139 7.42 22.04 -26.18
C LEU A 139 7.58 20.53 -26.14
N PHE A 140 6.71 19.83 -25.40
CA PHE A 140 6.69 18.38 -25.31
C PHE A 140 6.39 17.72 -26.67
N ALA A 141 5.50 18.35 -27.46
CA ALA A 141 5.10 17.85 -28.77
C ALA A 141 6.14 18.09 -29.90
N LEU A 142 7.21 18.86 -29.65
CA LEU A 142 8.25 19.07 -30.65
C LEU A 142 9.10 17.79 -30.84
N PRO A 143 9.53 17.47 -32.08
CA PRO A 143 10.41 16.31 -32.33
C PRO A 143 11.73 16.36 -31.56
N ARG A 144 12.24 17.57 -31.32
CA ARG A 144 13.36 17.89 -30.43
C ARG A 144 13.06 19.22 -29.76
N SER A 145 13.28 19.31 -28.46
CA SER A 145 13.14 20.54 -27.71
C SER A 145 14.24 20.69 -26.64
N SER A 146 14.47 21.94 -26.24
CA SER A 146 15.11 22.30 -24.97
C SER A 146 14.37 23.49 -24.36
N TRP A 147 14.79 23.92 -23.18
CA TRP A 147 14.26 25.15 -22.57
C TRP A 147 14.46 26.38 -23.47
N GLN A 148 15.46 26.40 -24.35
CA GLN A 148 15.68 27.50 -25.31
C GLN A 148 14.56 27.66 -26.34
N ASP A 149 13.75 26.62 -26.55
CA ASP A 149 12.59 26.68 -27.46
C ASP A 149 11.35 27.30 -26.80
N TYR A 150 11.37 27.55 -25.48
CA TYR A 150 10.28 28.18 -24.74
C TYR A 150 10.12 29.63 -25.21
N ARG A 151 8.89 30.03 -25.54
CA ARG A 151 8.58 31.37 -26.03
C ARG A 151 8.86 32.43 -24.97
N PRO A 152 9.84 33.33 -25.17
CA PRO A 152 10.26 34.27 -24.14
C PRO A 152 9.17 35.27 -23.71
N ASP A 153 8.24 35.59 -24.61
CA ASP A 153 7.10 36.48 -24.35
C ASP A 153 6.04 35.87 -23.41
N LEU A 154 6.09 34.55 -23.19
CA LEU A 154 5.21 33.84 -22.26
C LEU A 154 5.83 33.62 -20.88
N ILE A 155 7.13 33.91 -20.71
CA ILE A 155 7.80 33.87 -19.41
C ILE A 155 7.43 35.13 -18.63
N SER A 156 7.08 35.00 -17.36
CA SER A 156 6.73 36.16 -16.54
C SER A 156 7.91 37.13 -16.35
N GLU A 157 7.60 38.36 -15.93
CA GLU A 157 8.58 39.42 -15.75
C GLU A 157 9.76 38.99 -14.85
N GLY A 158 10.98 39.13 -15.38
CA GLY A 158 12.20 38.76 -14.66
C GLY A 158 12.64 37.31 -14.85
N GLY A 159 11.85 36.48 -15.53
CA GLY A 159 12.25 35.13 -15.92
C GLY A 159 13.14 35.08 -17.15
N GLY A 160 13.62 33.88 -17.47
CA GLY A 160 14.43 33.63 -18.64
C GLY A 160 15.02 32.22 -18.70
N VAL A 161 15.74 31.96 -19.78
CA VAL A 161 16.45 30.69 -20.01
C VAL A 161 17.94 30.97 -20.15
N TYR A 162 18.74 30.30 -19.31
CA TYR A 162 20.18 30.51 -19.18
C TYR A 162 20.91 29.22 -19.52
N ARG A 163 22.04 29.31 -20.23
CA ARG A 163 22.87 28.13 -20.49
C ARG A 163 23.62 27.73 -19.21
N ARG A 164 23.63 26.44 -18.89
CA ARG A 164 24.43 25.89 -17.78
C ARG A 164 25.94 26.10 -17.97
N SER A 165 26.39 26.26 -19.21
CA SER A 165 27.78 26.58 -19.57
C SER A 165 28.15 28.06 -19.46
N ALA A 166 27.22 28.94 -19.07
CA ALA A 166 27.51 30.36 -18.88
C ALA A 166 28.52 30.57 -17.73
N LYS A 167 29.34 31.62 -17.81
CA LYS A 167 30.27 31.97 -16.71
C LYS A 167 29.56 32.61 -15.52
N ARG A 168 28.45 33.30 -15.79
CA ARG A 168 27.64 34.03 -14.83
C ARG A 168 26.21 34.18 -15.35
N VAL A 169 25.28 34.32 -14.43
CA VAL A 169 23.85 34.54 -14.64
C VAL A 169 23.45 35.79 -13.86
N ASP A 170 22.91 36.77 -14.57
CA ASP A 170 22.38 38.00 -13.99
C ASP A 170 20.88 37.80 -13.71
N LEU A 171 20.53 37.35 -12.50
CA LEU A 171 19.12 37.15 -12.12
C LEU A 171 18.45 38.49 -11.79
N SER A 172 17.18 38.61 -12.16
CA SER A 172 16.35 39.74 -11.76
C SER A 172 15.93 39.64 -10.28
N PRO A 173 15.46 40.73 -9.67
CA PRO A 173 14.88 40.69 -8.33
C PRO A 173 13.70 39.71 -8.21
N GLN A 174 12.86 39.58 -9.24
CA GLN A 174 11.74 38.64 -9.28
C GLN A 174 12.22 37.19 -9.26
N ALA A 175 13.21 36.84 -10.10
CA ALA A 175 13.79 35.51 -10.13
C ALA A 175 14.50 35.15 -8.82
N MET A 176 15.24 36.09 -8.23
CA MET A 176 15.85 35.90 -6.91
C MET A 176 14.80 35.65 -5.83
N ALA A 177 13.72 36.43 -5.80
CA ALA A 177 12.63 36.25 -4.84
C ALA A 177 11.96 34.88 -4.98
N ALA A 178 11.67 34.44 -6.22
CA ALA A 178 11.05 33.14 -6.49
C ALA A 178 11.94 31.95 -6.05
N LEU A 179 13.26 32.09 -6.15
CA LEU A 179 14.22 31.07 -5.69
C LEU A 179 14.61 31.20 -4.21
N GLY A 180 14.16 32.26 -3.53
CA GLY A 180 14.58 32.56 -2.15
C GLY A 180 16.07 32.90 -2.02
N LEU A 181 16.62 33.61 -3.01
CA LEU A 181 17.98 34.16 -3.00
C LEU A 181 17.97 35.60 -2.46
N HIS A 182 18.92 35.90 -1.56
CA HIS A 182 19.03 37.21 -0.92
C HIS A 182 20.32 37.96 -1.30
N ASP A 183 21.34 37.26 -1.80
CA ASP A 183 22.62 37.83 -2.19
C ASP A 183 22.58 38.48 -3.58
N ALA A 184 23.46 39.46 -3.81
CA ALA A 184 23.51 40.20 -5.07
C ALA A 184 24.04 39.34 -6.24
N THR A 185 23.48 39.56 -7.42
CA THR A 185 23.94 39.00 -8.70
C THR A 185 25.12 39.81 -9.27
N PRO A 186 25.97 39.24 -10.15
CA PRO A 186 25.87 37.93 -10.83
C PRO A 186 26.18 36.72 -9.95
N VAL A 187 25.53 35.59 -10.25
CA VAL A 187 25.81 34.26 -9.67
C VAL A 187 26.28 33.28 -10.74
N THR A 188 26.92 32.18 -10.36
CA THR A 188 27.28 31.08 -11.26
C THR A 188 26.07 30.18 -11.56
N PRO A 189 26.03 29.45 -12.69
CA PRO A 189 24.96 28.49 -12.96
C PRO A 189 24.78 27.44 -11.86
N ASP A 190 25.86 26.98 -11.24
CA ASP A 190 25.79 26.00 -10.15
C ASP A 190 25.13 26.60 -8.90
N GLU A 191 25.42 27.87 -8.56
CA GLU A 191 24.72 28.58 -7.49
C GLU A 191 23.22 28.75 -7.79
N VAL A 192 22.85 28.97 -9.06
CA VAL A 192 21.43 29.01 -9.46
C VAL A 192 20.78 27.64 -9.29
N ILE A 193 21.41 26.55 -9.73
CA ILE A 193 20.87 25.19 -9.56
C ILE A 193 20.72 24.86 -8.07
N ARG A 194 21.72 25.19 -7.25
CA ARG A 194 21.65 25.08 -5.79
C ARG A 194 20.50 25.87 -5.21
N ALA A 195 20.18 27.05 -5.74
CA ALA A 195 19.03 27.84 -5.32
C ALA A 195 17.70 27.21 -5.73
N ILE A 196 17.62 26.66 -6.94
CA ILE A 196 16.44 25.93 -7.45
C ILE A 196 16.13 24.74 -6.54
N LEU A 197 17.13 23.91 -6.19
CA LEU A 197 16.93 22.77 -5.30
C LEU A 197 16.42 23.17 -3.91
N ALA A 198 16.81 24.35 -3.42
CA ALA A 198 16.37 24.88 -2.14
C ALA A 198 15.19 25.88 -2.25
N ALA A 199 14.53 25.99 -3.40
CA ALA A 199 13.49 27.00 -3.59
C ALA A 199 12.29 26.78 -2.65
N PRO A 200 11.66 27.84 -2.12
CA PRO A 200 10.49 27.73 -1.23
C PRO A 200 9.22 27.46 -2.04
N VAL A 201 9.13 26.26 -2.62
CA VAL A 201 8.01 25.84 -3.48
C VAL A 201 7.19 24.70 -2.84
N ASP A 202 6.11 24.28 -3.49
CA ASP A 202 5.30 23.18 -2.99
C ASP A 202 5.91 21.82 -3.38
N LEU A 203 6.34 21.66 -4.63
CA LEU A 203 6.87 20.40 -5.17
C LEU A 203 8.28 20.55 -5.74
N LEU A 204 9.17 19.63 -5.38
CA LEU A 204 10.38 19.32 -6.16
C LEU A 204 10.13 18.05 -6.96
N TRP A 205 10.09 18.17 -8.29
CA TRP A 205 9.91 17.05 -9.20
C TRP A 205 11.24 16.60 -9.79
N ASN A 206 11.69 15.40 -9.41
CA ASN A 206 12.85 14.78 -10.04
C ASN A 206 12.42 13.96 -11.26
N GLY A 207 12.64 14.50 -12.47
CA GLY A 207 12.47 13.76 -13.72
C GLY A 207 13.81 13.42 -14.39
N GLY A 208 14.93 13.56 -13.66
CA GLY A 208 16.29 13.39 -14.14
C GLY A 208 16.98 12.17 -13.55
N ILE A 209 18.31 12.12 -13.72
CA ILE A 209 19.17 11.07 -13.14
C ILE A 209 20.34 11.77 -12.45
N GLY A 210 20.67 11.30 -11.26
CA GLY A 210 21.80 11.78 -10.47
C GLY A 210 21.38 12.18 -9.07
N THR A 211 22.34 12.23 -8.15
CA THR A 211 22.08 12.44 -6.73
C THR A 211 22.35 13.88 -6.34
N TYR A 212 21.27 14.65 -6.23
CA TYR A 212 21.23 16.08 -5.97
C TYR A 212 21.09 16.42 -4.49
N VAL A 213 20.64 15.47 -3.68
CA VAL A 213 20.42 15.67 -2.25
C VAL A 213 21.01 14.52 -1.44
N LYS A 214 21.68 14.84 -0.34
CA LYS A 214 22.25 13.88 0.62
C LYS A 214 21.90 14.26 2.05
N ALA A 215 22.16 13.38 3.02
CA ALA A 215 22.12 13.78 4.43
C ALA A 215 23.28 14.71 4.79
N THR A 216 23.11 15.53 5.83
CA THR A 216 24.16 16.43 6.34
C THR A 216 25.44 15.69 6.75
N ASP A 217 25.31 14.46 7.24
CA ASP A 217 26.42 13.62 7.72
C ASP A 217 27.07 12.73 6.64
N GLU A 218 26.64 12.85 5.39
CA GLU A 218 27.29 12.23 4.23
C GLU A 218 28.27 13.20 3.58
N THR A 219 29.42 12.73 3.11
CA THR A 219 30.31 13.54 2.26
C THR A 219 29.94 13.36 0.79
N HIS A 220 30.27 14.34 -0.06
CA HIS A 220 30.07 14.19 -1.50
C HIS A 220 30.79 12.96 -2.09
N GLU A 221 31.97 12.63 -1.56
CA GLU A 221 32.73 11.45 -1.97
C GLU A 221 31.98 10.14 -1.67
N GLN A 222 31.30 10.05 -0.52
CA GLN A 222 30.50 8.88 -0.15
C GLN A 222 29.28 8.66 -1.06
N VAL A 223 28.73 9.72 -1.65
CA VAL A 223 27.59 9.63 -2.57
C VAL A 223 27.96 8.96 -3.90
N GLY A 224 29.21 9.13 -4.36
CA GLY A 224 29.71 8.47 -5.58
C GLY A 224 29.29 9.11 -6.90
N ASP A 225 28.50 10.20 -6.89
CA ASP A 225 28.10 10.95 -8.09
C ASP A 225 28.85 12.28 -8.23
N ARG A 226 30.08 12.22 -8.75
CA ARG A 226 30.94 13.40 -8.88
C ARG A 226 30.39 14.49 -9.81
N VAL A 227 29.50 14.14 -10.74
CA VAL A 227 28.94 15.10 -11.72
C VAL A 227 28.08 16.16 -11.02
N ASN A 228 27.42 15.78 -9.93
CA ASN A 228 26.52 16.66 -9.20
C ASN A 228 27.11 17.23 -7.91
N ASP A 229 28.39 16.97 -7.58
CA ASP A 229 29.04 17.47 -6.36
C ASP A 229 28.91 19.00 -6.19
N ALA A 230 29.10 19.76 -7.28
CA ALA A 230 29.06 21.22 -7.25
C ALA A 230 27.66 21.79 -6.95
N VAL A 231 26.61 21.02 -7.22
CA VAL A 231 25.20 21.45 -7.06
C VAL A 231 24.46 20.74 -5.94
N ARG A 232 25.03 19.68 -5.37
CA ARG A 232 24.38 18.86 -4.34
C ARG A 232 24.09 19.68 -3.08
N ARG A 233 22.92 19.44 -2.50
CA ARG A 233 22.44 20.06 -1.26
C ARG A 233 22.33 19.03 -0.14
N ASP A 234 22.38 19.52 1.09
CA ASP A 234 21.96 18.76 2.25
C ASP A 234 20.43 18.79 2.33
N ALA A 235 19.82 17.69 2.79
CA ALA A 235 18.37 17.56 2.85
C ALA A 235 17.71 18.61 3.76
N THR A 236 18.41 19.07 4.81
CA THR A 236 17.98 20.16 5.70
C THR A 236 17.89 21.53 5.01
N GLU A 237 18.52 21.70 3.84
CA GLU A 237 18.46 22.94 3.07
C GLU A 237 17.21 23.02 2.17
N LEU A 238 16.50 21.90 1.99
CA LEU A 238 15.30 21.87 1.17
C LEU A 238 14.15 22.59 1.87
N ARG A 239 13.38 23.34 1.07
CA ARG A 239 12.21 24.10 1.53
C ARG A 239 10.93 23.70 0.82
N CYS A 240 10.99 22.73 -0.10
CA CYS A 240 9.81 22.17 -0.72
C CYS A 240 8.99 21.38 0.31
N LYS A 241 7.67 21.30 0.11
CA LYS A 241 6.77 20.52 0.99
C LYS A 241 6.73 19.05 0.60
N VAL A 242 6.77 18.79 -0.71
CA VAL A 242 6.67 17.46 -1.31
C VAL A 242 7.82 17.26 -2.30
N VAL A 243 8.35 16.05 -2.35
CA VAL A 243 9.26 15.58 -3.39
C VAL A 243 8.59 14.41 -4.12
N GLY A 244 8.62 14.43 -5.45
CA GLY A 244 8.26 13.27 -6.28
C GLY A 244 9.48 12.79 -7.07
N GLU A 245 9.85 11.52 -6.90
CA GLU A 245 11.01 10.91 -7.56
C GLU A 245 10.61 10.02 -8.73
N GLY A 246 10.16 10.64 -9.82
CA GLY A 246 9.93 9.90 -11.07
C GLY A 246 11.22 9.41 -11.74
N GLY A 247 12.34 10.10 -11.50
CA GLY A 247 13.68 9.71 -11.94
C GLY A 247 14.44 8.90 -10.87
N ASN A 248 15.54 8.27 -11.27
CA ASN A 248 16.34 7.42 -10.38
C ASN A 248 17.38 8.21 -9.58
N LEU A 249 17.54 7.85 -8.31
CA LEU A 249 18.63 8.25 -7.41
C LEU A 249 18.76 9.76 -7.18
N GLY A 250 17.64 10.50 -7.17
CA GLY A 250 17.62 11.94 -6.88
C GLY A 250 18.23 12.28 -5.52
N PHE A 251 17.98 11.40 -4.56
CA PHE A 251 18.38 11.52 -3.17
C PHE A 251 19.19 10.28 -2.74
N THR A 252 20.14 10.46 -1.82
CA THR A 252 20.61 9.31 -1.02
C THR A 252 19.49 8.86 -0.09
N GLN A 253 19.51 7.59 0.32
CA GLN A 253 18.50 7.09 1.27
C GLN A 253 18.51 7.87 2.59
N ARG A 254 19.68 8.20 3.13
CA ARG A 254 19.79 9.01 4.35
C ARG A 254 19.26 10.43 4.13
N GLY A 255 19.48 11.02 2.96
CA GLY A 255 18.93 12.31 2.59
C GLY A 255 17.41 12.31 2.54
N ARG A 256 16.78 11.23 2.04
CA ARG A 256 15.32 11.06 2.08
C ARG A 256 14.80 11.03 3.51
N ILE A 257 15.47 10.25 4.38
CA ILE A 257 15.10 10.11 5.79
C ILE A 257 15.24 11.46 6.52
N GLU A 258 16.36 12.17 6.33
CA GLU A 258 16.59 13.48 6.96
C GLU A 258 15.56 14.52 6.50
N TYR A 259 15.21 14.57 5.21
CA TYR A 259 14.14 15.43 4.70
C TYR A 259 12.76 15.06 5.29
N ALA A 260 12.45 13.76 5.38
CA ALA A 260 11.19 13.28 5.94
C ALA A 260 11.07 13.59 7.44
N MET A 261 12.15 13.42 8.21
CA MET A 261 12.21 13.78 9.64
C MET A 261 12.02 15.28 9.87
N ALA A 262 12.40 16.12 8.91
CA ALA A 262 12.16 17.56 8.96
C ALA A 262 10.71 17.96 8.57
N GLY A 263 9.83 16.99 8.30
CA GLY A 263 8.42 17.22 7.94
C GLY A 263 8.16 17.27 6.42
N GLY A 264 9.18 17.01 5.60
CA GLY A 264 9.04 16.82 4.16
C GLY A 264 8.29 15.53 3.82
N ARG A 265 7.63 15.49 2.67
CA ARG A 265 6.92 14.30 2.17
C ARG A 265 7.63 13.72 0.97
N ILE A 266 8.10 12.49 1.11
CA ILE A 266 8.90 11.79 0.11
C ILE A 266 8.79 10.27 0.33
N ASN A 267 8.71 9.51 -0.75
CA ASN A 267 8.94 8.06 -0.76
C ASN A 267 10.30 7.76 -1.42
N THR A 268 10.68 6.49 -1.55
CA THR A 268 11.83 6.15 -2.39
C THR A 268 11.46 6.18 -3.88
N ASP A 269 12.45 6.48 -4.73
CA ASP A 269 12.33 6.42 -6.18
C ASP A 269 11.75 5.10 -6.69
N PHE A 270 12.17 3.95 -6.17
CA PHE A 270 11.67 2.64 -6.58
C PHE A 270 10.20 2.38 -6.19
N ILE A 271 9.60 3.21 -5.33
CA ILE A 271 8.14 3.22 -5.13
C ILE A 271 7.50 4.11 -6.18
N ASP A 272 7.94 5.37 -6.27
CA ASP A 272 7.35 6.39 -7.14
C ASP A 272 7.43 5.98 -8.63
N ASN A 273 8.59 5.53 -9.11
CA ASN A 273 8.81 5.24 -10.52
C ASN A 273 8.54 3.77 -10.93
N SER A 274 8.02 2.96 -10.01
CA SER A 274 7.77 1.51 -10.21
C SER A 274 6.84 1.19 -11.38
N ALA A 275 5.93 2.11 -11.74
CA ALA A 275 4.97 1.94 -12.83
C ALA A 275 5.63 1.61 -14.19
N GLY A 276 6.83 2.13 -14.44
CA GLY A 276 7.60 1.80 -15.64
C GLY A 276 7.97 0.31 -15.67
N VAL A 277 8.52 -0.20 -14.58
CA VAL A 277 8.88 -1.62 -14.46
C VAL A 277 7.62 -2.50 -14.51
N HIS A 278 6.53 -2.09 -13.86
CA HIS A 278 5.25 -2.81 -13.91
C HIS A 278 4.70 -2.89 -15.35
N CYS A 279 4.83 -1.83 -16.15
CA CYS A 279 4.41 -1.83 -17.56
C CYS A 279 5.18 -2.86 -18.38
N SER A 280 6.50 -2.93 -18.18
CA SER A 280 7.35 -3.93 -18.82
C SER A 280 6.99 -5.36 -18.40
N ASP A 281 6.76 -5.61 -17.10
CA ASP A 281 6.35 -6.93 -16.62
C ASP A 281 5.02 -7.39 -17.23
N ARG A 282 4.01 -6.52 -17.24
CA ARG A 282 2.69 -6.81 -17.82
C ARG A 282 2.78 -7.08 -19.33
N GLU A 283 3.61 -6.32 -20.05
CA GLU A 283 3.87 -6.53 -21.48
C GLU A 283 4.45 -7.94 -21.73
N VAL A 284 5.50 -8.30 -20.98
CA VAL A 284 6.18 -9.59 -21.13
C VAL A 284 5.23 -10.74 -20.83
N ASN A 285 4.50 -10.70 -19.72
CA ASN A 285 3.56 -11.75 -19.35
C ASN A 285 2.41 -11.89 -20.36
N LEU A 286 1.91 -10.77 -20.90
CA LEU A 286 0.92 -10.80 -21.98
C LEU A 286 1.48 -11.47 -23.24
N LYS A 287 2.72 -11.15 -23.64
CA LYS A 287 3.37 -11.76 -24.80
C LYS A 287 3.64 -13.26 -24.61
N ILE A 288 4.03 -13.68 -23.40
CA ILE A 288 4.21 -15.10 -23.07
C ILE A 288 2.88 -15.85 -23.26
N LEU A 289 1.78 -15.33 -22.69
CA LEU A 289 0.45 -15.93 -22.88
C LEU A 289 0.06 -16.02 -24.35
N LEU A 290 0.21 -14.94 -25.10
CA LEU A 290 -0.19 -14.90 -26.51
C LEU A 290 0.72 -15.75 -27.41
N THR A 291 1.98 -15.99 -27.02
CA THR A 291 2.85 -16.94 -27.73
C THR A 291 2.27 -18.35 -27.69
N LEU A 292 1.64 -18.76 -26.57
CA LEU A 292 0.93 -20.04 -26.50
C LEU A 292 -0.25 -20.12 -27.50
N ALA A 293 -0.95 -18.99 -27.70
CA ALA A 293 -2.05 -18.91 -28.67
C ALA A 293 -1.56 -18.96 -30.12
N GLU A 294 -0.42 -18.31 -30.40
CA GLU A 294 0.26 -18.37 -31.70
C GLU A 294 0.73 -19.79 -32.02
N ASP A 295 1.36 -20.47 -31.06
CA ASP A 295 1.84 -21.85 -31.22
C ASP A 295 0.68 -22.83 -31.45
N ARG A 296 -0.51 -22.55 -30.89
CA ARG A 296 -1.75 -23.30 -31.15
C ARG A 296 -2.38 -22.97 -32.51
N GLY A 297 -1.99 -21.85 -33.12
CA GLY A 297 -2.51 -21.38 -34.41
C GLY A 297 -3.82 -20.57 -34.31
N ASP A 298 -4.20 -20.10 -33.12
CA ASP A 298 -5.44 -19.34 -32.92
C ASP A 298 -5.33 -17.86 -33.32
N ILE A 299 -4.10 -17.34 -33.34
CA ILE A 299 -3.77 -15.97 -33.72
C ILE A 299 -2.45 -15.97 -34.47
N ASP A 300 -2.32 -15.12 -35.48
CA ASP A 300 -1.04 -14.89 -36.13
C ASP A 300 -0.28 -13.73 -35.46
N ARG A 301 1.01 -13.60 -35.77
CA ARG A 301 1.88 -12.57 -35.19
C ARG A 301 1.33 -11.16 -35.34
N LYS A 302 0.73 -10.87 -36.49
CA LYS A 302 0.13 -9.56 -36.77
C LYS A 302 -1.07 -9.31 -35.86
N GLY A 303 -2.00 -10.27 -35.77
CA GLY A 303 -3.17 -10.17 -34.90
C GLY A 303 -2.78 -10.09 -33.42
N ARG A 304 -1.70 -10.76 -33.02
CA ARG A 304 -1.12 -10.69 -31.67
C ARG A 304 -0.67 -9.27 -31.34
N ASP A 305 0.11 -8.64 -32.22
CA ASP A 305 0.62 -7.28 -32.03
C ASP A 305 -0.53 -6.26 -31.99
N GLU A 306 -1.54 -6.41 -32.87
CA GLU A 306 -2.74 -5.58 -32.88
C GLU A 306 -3.54 -5.72 -31.56
N LEU A 307 -3.63 -6.94 -30.99
CA LEU A 307 -4.29 -7.16 -29.71
C LEU A 307 -3.51 -6.54 -28.54
N VAL A 308 -2.19 -6.70 -28.49
CA VAL A 308 -1.34 -6.09 -27.44
C VAL A 308 -1.52 -4.57 -27.41
N ALA A 309 -1.54 -3.94 -28.59
CA ALA A 309 -1.80 -2.51 -28.72
C ALA A 309 -3.23 -2.13 -28.31
N ALA A 310 -4.23 -2.95 -28.65
CA ALA A 310 -5.63 -2.67 -28.35
C ALA A 310 -5.98 -2.70 -26.85
N VAL A 311 -5.19 -3.41 -26.03
CA VAL A 311 -5.44 -3.57 -24.58
C VAL A 311 -4.57 -2.68 -23.70
N VAL A 312 -3.86 -1.70 -24.28
CA VAL A 312 -2.90 -0.86 -23.55
C VAL A 312 -3.56 -0.04 -22.43
N ASP A 313 -4.75 0.52 -22.67
CA ASP A 313 -5.46 1.34 -21.67
C ASP A 313 -5.84 0.50 -20.44
N ASP A 314 -6.23 -0.75 -20.68
CA ASP A 314 -6.55 -1.75 -19.66
C ASP A 314 -5.36 -2.11 -18.79
N VAL A 315 -4.18 -2.25 -19.39
CA VAL A 315 -2.92 -2.52 -18.69
C VAL A 315 -2.51 -1.30 -17.86
N VAL A 316 -2.56 -0.12 -18.46
CA VAL A 316 -2.24 1.16 -17.81
C VAL A 316 -3.13 1.41 -16.60
N ALA A 317 -4.44 1.20 -16.72
CA ALA A 317 -5.38 1.40 -15.61
C ALA A 317 -5.06 0.50 -14.41
N ARG A 318 -4.73 -0.78 -14.65
CA ARG A 318 -4.34 -1.73 -13.60
C ARG A 318 -3.03 -1.35 -12.92
N ILE A 319 -2.02 -0.92 -13.68
CA ILE A 319 -0.74 -0.47 -13.13
C ILE A 319 -0.96 0.74 -12.22
N LEU A 320 -1.71 1.75 -12.67
CA LEU A 320 -1.95 2.95 -11.87
C LEU A 320 -2.77 2.65 -10.61
N TYR A 321 -3.69 1.69 -10.68
CA TYR A 321 -4.38 1.23 -9.48
C TYR A 321 -3.42 0.56 -8.48
N ASP A 322 -2.50 -0.28 -8.94
CA ASP A 322 -1.47 -0.88 -8.08
C ASP A 322 -0.57 0.22 -7.43
N ASN A 323 -0.20 1.26 -8.18
CA ASN A 323 0.56 2.40 -7.67
C ASN A 323 -0.23 3.23 -6.65
N PHE A 324 -1.52 3.46 -6.93
CA PHE A 324 -2.44 4.14 -6.02
C PHE A 324 -2.55 3.41 -4.68
N LEU A 325 -2.77 2.08 -4.69
CA LEU A 325 -2.85 1.26 -3.49
C LEU A 325 -1.54 1.26 -2.70
N GLN A 326 -0.41 1.21 -3.39
CA GLN A 326 0.91 1.26 -2.76
C GLN A 326 1.16 2.60 -2.04
N ALA A 327 0.78 3.72 -2.65
CA ALA A 327 0.89 5.02 -2.00
C ALA A 327 -0.09 5.16 -0.83
N GLN A 328 -1.31 4.62 -0.95
CA GLN A 328 -2.31 4.60 0.12
C GLN A 328 -1.81 3.83 1.35
N ILE A 329 -1.30 2.59 1.15
CA ILE A 329 -0.85 1.78 2.29
C ILE A 329 0.37 2.40 2.97
N LEU A 330 1.30 3.03 2.24
CA LEU A 330 2.44 3.72 2.84
C LEU A 330 2.00 4.90 3.70
N ALA A 331 1.00 5.67 3.26
CA ALA A 331 0.45 6.77 4.05
C ALA A 331 -0.24 6.28 5.33
N GLN A 332 -0.98 5.17 5.26
CA GLN A 332 -1.59 4.53 6.44
C GLN A 332 -0.52 4.04 7.43
N GLU A 333 0.50 3.34 6.92
CA GLU A 333 1.58 2.77 7.71
C GLU A 333 2.42 3.86 8.36
N GLN A 334 2.70 4.96 7.65
CA GLN A 334 3.40 6.11 8.20
C GLN A 334 2.63 6.74 9.35
N ALA A 335 1.32 6.96 9.19
CA ALA A 335 0.45 7.52 10.22
C ALA A 335 0.36 6.63 11.47
N ALA A 336 0.43 5.30 11.31
CA ALA A 336 0.35 4.34 12.40
C ALA A 336 1.73 3.93 12.98
N SER A 337 2.84 4.34 12.34
CA SER A 337 4.16 3.77 12.58
C SER A 337 4.67 3.95 14.01
N ALA A 338 4.45 5.12 14.61
CA ALA A 338 4.88 5.41 15.99
C ALA A 338 4.25 4.45 17.01
N GLY A 339 2.96 4.15 16.88
CA GLY A 339 2.25 3.20 17.75
C GLY A 339 2.59 1.73 17.48
N ARG A 340 3.33 1.45 16.40
CA ARG A 340 3.67 0.09 15.93
C ARG A 340 5.19 -0.14 15.86
N ALA A 341 6.00 0.73 16.45
CA ALA A 341 7.46 0.71 16.31
C ALA A 341 8.09 -0.65 16.64
N GLU A 342 7.66 -1.30 17.73
CA GLU A 342 8.17 -2.63 18.09
C GLU A 342 7.78 -3.72 17.07
N ALA A 343 6.61 -3.63 16.43
CA ALA A 343 6.21 -4.62 15.43
C ALA A 343 7.01 -4.48 14.12
N TYR A 344 7.45 -3.26 13.78
CA TYR A 344 8.42 -3.06 12.71
C TYR A 344 9.81 -3.56 13.09
N GLU A 345 10.24 -3.37 14.34
CA GLU A 345 11.48 -3.97 14.84
C GLU A 345 11.44 -5.50 14.74
N ASP A 346 10.36 -6.13 15.19
CA ASP A 346 10.17 -7.58 15.09
C ASP A 346 10.25 -8.07 13.63
N LEU A 347 9.67 -7.31 12.68
CA LEU A 347 9.77 -7.64 11.26
C LEU A 347 11.21 -7.51 10.75
N MET A 348 11.93 -6.44 11.10
CA MET A 348 13.31 -6.27 10.66
C MET A 348 14.23 -7.36 11.21
N VAL A 349 14.06 -7.75 12.48
CA VAL A 349 14.80 -8.87 13.08
C VAL A 349 14.49 -10.18 12.37
N LEU A 350 13.23 -10.44 12.03
CA LEU A 350 12.85 -11.62 11.26
C LEU A 350 13.55 -11.64 9.90
N LEU A 351 13.47 -10.54 9.15
CA LEU A 351 14.05 -10.45 7.80
C LEU A 351 15.59 -10.57 7.82
N GLU A 352 16.26 -10.06 8.85
CA GLU A 352 17.70 -10.26 9.06
C GLU A 352 18.03 -11.72 9.39
N GLY A 353 17.21 -12.36 10.23
CA GLY A 353 17.34 -13.78 10.58
C GLY A 353 17.19 -14.70 9.38
N ASP A 354 16.31 -14.35 8.45
CA ASP A 354 16.10 -15.04 7.17
C ASP A 354 17.22 -14.73 6.14
N GLY A 355 18.15 -13.83 6.45
CA GLY A 355 19.16 -13.33 5.50
C GLY A 355 18.56 -12.49 4.36
N ALA A 356 17.28 -12.14 4.47
CA ALA A 356 16.55 -11.38 3.47
C ALA A 356 16.84 -9.89 3.53
N LEU A 357 17.29 -9.35 4.67
CA LEU A 357 17.55 -7.92 4.90
C LEU A 357 18.93 -7.68 5.54
N ASP A 358 19.62 -6.63 5.11
CA ASP A 358 20.74 -6.02 5.82
C ASP A 358 20.38 -4.55 6.10
N ARG A 359 20.01 -4.24 7.35
CA ARG A 359 19.55 -2.89 7.73
C ARG A 359 20.61 -1.82 7.47
N LYS A 360 21.88 -2.15 7.65
CA LYS A 360 22.96 -1.19 7.45
C LYS A 360 23.06 -0.80 5.99
N ASN A 361 22.95 -1.77 5.07
CA ASN A 361 22.96 -1.49 3.63
C ASN A 361 21.77 -0.63 3.21
N GLU A 362 20.60 -0.90 3.77
CA GLU A 362 19.36 -0.17 3.49
C GLU A 362 19.20 1.13 4.29
N ARG A 363 20.13 1.44 5.18
CA ARG A 363 20.09 2.62 6.07
C ARG A 363 18.85 2.65 6.98
N LEU A 364 18.39 1.49 7.41
CA LEU A 364 17.32 1.33 8.38
C LEU A 364 17.87 1.47 9.82
N PRO A 365 17.02 1.87 10.78
CA PRO A 365 17.44 2.03 12.17
C PRO A 365 17.84 0.71 12.83
N SER A 366 18.82 0.79 13.72
CA SER A 366 19.21 -0.33 14.58
C SER A 366 18.15 -0.61 15.67
N THR A 367 18.28 -1.75 16.36
CA THR A 367 17.42 -2.05 17.53
C THR A 367 17.50 -0.98 18.63
N GLU A 368 18.68 -0.39 18.83
CA GLU A 368 18.89 0.70 19.79
C GLU A 368 18.12 1.97 19.36
N ASP A 369 18.24 2.35 18.09
CA ASP A 369 17.51 3.50 17.51
C ASP A 369 15.99 3.28 17.59
N MET A 370 15.50 2.08 17.27
CA MET A 370 14.07 1.74 17.35
C MET A 370 13.55 1.81 18.78
N THR A 371 14.35 1.39 19.75
CA THR A 371 13.99 1.48 21.18
C THR A 371 13.90 2.93 21.64
N GLU A 372 14.82 3.79 21.19
CA GLU A 372 14.80 5.22 21.49
C GLU A 372 13.59 5.90 20.84
N ARG A 373 13.37 5.69 19.53
CA ARG A 373 12.21 6.22 18.81
C ARG A 373 10.89 5.81 19.45
N ALA A 374 10.74 4.55 19.85
CA ALA A 374 9.52 4.08 20.53
C ALA A 374 9.26 4.83 21.85
N ARG A 375 10.31 5.16 22.62
CA ARG A 375 10.17 5.94 23.86
C ARG A 375 9.78 7.39 23.61
N GLU A 376 10.20 7.95 22.49
CA GLU A 376 9.90 9.33 22.08
C GLU A 376 8.57 9.45 21.31
N GLY A 377 7.91 8.31 21.01
CA GLY A 377 6.71 8.29 20.18
C GLY A 377 6.98 8.64 18.71
N VAL A 378 8.20 8.39 18.24
CA VAL A 378 8.63 8.64 16.86
C VAL A 378 8.52 7.34 16.07
N GLY A 379 7.94 7.41 14.88
CA GLY A 379 7.76 6.28 13.98
C GLY A 379 8.89 6.10 12.96
N LEU A 380 8.66 5.21 12.00
CA LEU A 380 9.45 5.13 10.78
C LEU A 380 8.95 6.17 9.77
N THR A 381 9.87 6.70 8.97
CA THR A 381 9.58 7.63 7.88
C THR A 381 9.08 6.91 6.64
N GLY A 382 8.42 7.64 5.74
CA GLY A 382 7.98 7.12 4.43
C GLY A 382 9.09 6.37 3.65
N PRO A 383 10.34 6.89 3.56
CA PRO A 383 11.44 6.19 2.91
C PRO A 383 11.88 4.90 3.62
N GLU A 384 11.83 4.83 4.95
CA GLU A 384 12.13 3.60 5.71
C GLU A 384 11.02 2.56 5.50
N LEU A 385 9.76 3.00 5.51
CA LEU A 385 8.59 2.14 5.26
C LEU A 385 8.55 1.64 3.81
N SER A 386 8.96 2.46 2.85
CA SER A 386 9.09 2.07 1.43
C SER A 386 10.04 0.89 1.24
N VAL A 387 11.17 0.90 1.95
CA VAL A 387 12.10 -0.23 1.98
C VAL A 387 11.42 -1.45 2.60
N LEU A 388 10.87 -1.33 3.82
CA LEU A 388 10.25 -2.46 4.50
C LEU A 388 9.08 -3.07 3.72
N LEU A 389 8.28 -2.25 3.04
CA LEU A 389 7.21 -2.70 2.15
C LEU A 389 7.75 -3.61 1.03
N ALA A 390 8.82 -3.19 0.35
CA ALA A 390 9.44 -3.97 -0.72
C ALA A 390 10.00 -5.30 -0.20
N TYR A 391 10.69 -5.29 0.94
CA TYR A 391 11.23 -6.49 1.56
C TYR A 391 10.13 -7.44 2.06
N ALA A 392 9.06 -6.91 2.68
CA ALA A 392 7.91 -7.70 3.13
C ALA A 392 7.20 -8.41 1.96
N LYS A 393 6.94 -7.69 0.85
CA LYS A 393 6.35 -8.28 -0.37
C LYS A 393 7.24 -9.36 -0.97
N ARG A 394 8.55 -9.10 -1.10
CA ARG A 394 9.50 -10.04 -1.69
C ARG A 394 9.61 -11.33 -0.89
N ASN A 395 9.76 -11.19 0.43
CA ASN A 395 9.86 -12.33 1.34
C ASN A 395 8.55 -13.14 1.35
N LEU A 396 7.39 -12.46 1.46
CA LEU A 396 6.09 -13.13 1.44
C LEU A 396 5.83 -13.88 0.13
N ARG A 397 6.14 -13.26 -1.02
CA ARG A 397 6.03 -13.90 -2.35
C ARG A 397 6.80 -15.21 -2.39
N GLN A 398 8.01 -15.26 -1.84
CA GLN A 398 8.83 -16.47 -1.83
C GLN A 398 8.16 -17.59 -1.02
N TYR A 399 7.71 -17.30 0.20
CA TYR A 399 7.01 -18.28 1.03
C TYR A 399 5.72 -18.80 0.40
N VAL A 400 4.95 -17.93 -0.28
CA VAL A 400 3.75 -18.33 -1.01
C VAL A 400 4.12 -19.21 -2.22
N LEU A 401 5.14 -18.83 -2.99
CA LEU A 401 5.60 -19.59 -4.16
C LEU A 401 6.10 -21.00 -3.81
N GLU A 402 6.74 -21.15 -2.65
CA GLU A 402 7.24 -22.44 -2.15
C GLU A 402 6.14 -23.33 -1.53
N SER A 403 4.91 -22.82 -1.40
CA SER A 403 3.76 -23.53 -0.82
C SER A 403 2.83 -24.16 -1.87
N ASP A 404 1.80 -24.88 -1.42
CA ASP A 404 0.70 -25.39 -2.24
C ASP A 404 -0.38 -24.34 -2.54
N LEU A 405 -0.32 -23.17 -1.89
CA LEU A 405 -1.35 -22.14 -1.98
C LEU A 405 -1.60 -21.64 -3.43
N PRO A 406 -0.60 -21.40 -4.28
CA PRO A 406 -0.83 -21.00 -5.67
C PRO A 406 -1.56 -22.03 -6.53
N ASP A 407 -1.69 -23.28 -6.07
CA ASP A 407 -2.39 -24.35 -6.81
C ASP A 407 -3.88 -24.44 -6.46
N GLU A 408 -4.37 -23.69 -5.48
CA GLU A 408 -5.78 -23.69 -5.09
C GLU A 408 -6.66 -23.21 -6.27
N PRO A 409 -7.69 -23.99 -6.67
CA PRO A 409 -8.51 -23.68 -7.86
C PRO A 409 -9.22 -22.32 -7.80
N VAL A 410 -9.54 -21.84 -6.59
CA VAL A 410 -10.24 -20.56 -6.39
C VAL A 410 -9.45 -19.36 -6.93
N PHE A 411 -8.12 -19.48 -7.05
CA PHE A 411 -7.26 -18.38 -7.51
C PHE A 411 -7.16 -18.27 -9.03
N ALA A 412 -7.74 -19.20 -9.81
CA ALA A 412 -7.81 -19.08 -11.26
C ALA A 412 -8.41 -17.73 -11.70
N ALA A 413 -9.51 -17.31 -11.07
CA ALA A 413 -10.15 -16.03 -11.34
C ALA A 413 -9.29 -14.80 -11.00
N LYS A 414 -8.37 -14.91 -10.03
CA LYS A 414 -7.41 -13.83 -9.72
C LYS A 414 -6.37 -13.71 -10.82
N LEU A 415 -5.87 -14.84 -11.32
CA LEU A 415 -4.94 -14.85 -12.44
C LEU A 415 -5.59 -14.38 -13.73
N GLU A 416 -6.86 -14.69 -13.99
CA GLU A 416 -7.59 -14.13 -15.11
C GLU A 416 -7.64 -12.59 -15.06
N ARG A 417 -7.94 -12.02 -13.89
CA ARG A 417 -7.98 -10.54 -13.69
C ARG A 417 -6.63 -9.85 -13.88
N TYR A 418 -5.52 -10.59 -13.79
CA TYR A 418 -4.19 -10.06 -14.10
C TYR A 418 -4.07 -9.66 -15.58
N PHE A 419 -4.77 -10.38 -16.48
CA PHE A 419 -4.76 -10.10 -17.91
C PHE A 419 -5.93 -9.18 -18.30
N PRO A 420 -5.81 -8.43 -19.42
CA PRO A 420 -6.92 -7.63 -19.96
C PRO A 420 -8.14 -8.47 -20.32
N GLU A 421 -9.34 -7.92 -20.14
CA GLU A 421 -10.60 -8.66 -20.31
C GLU A 421 -10.74 -9.27 -21.71
N ALA A 422 -10.42 -8.48 -22.76
CA ALA A 422 -10.45 -8.93 -24.15
C ALA A 422 -9.49 -10.11 -24.44
N VAL A 423 -8.41 -10.26 -23.65
CA VAL A 423 -7.48 -11.39 -23.76
C VAL A 423 -8.06 -12.61 -23.05
N VAL A 424 -8.65 -12.43 -21.86
CA VAL A 424 -9.32 -13.49 -21.10
C VAL A 424 -10.49 -14.07 -21.89
N GLU A 425 -11.32 -13.23 -22.51
CA GLU A 425 -12.46 -13.69 -23.33
C GLU A 425 -12.05 -14.58 -24.50
N ARG A 426 -10.89 -14.31 -25.11
CA ARG A 426 -10.41 -15.00 -26.31
C ARG A 426 -9.50 -16.19 -26.01
N PHE A 427 -8.70 -16.09 -24.94
CA PHE A 427 -7.58 -16.98 -24.66
C PHE A 427 -7.51 -17.39 -23.18
N GLY A 428 -8.60 -17.23 -22.41
CA GLY A 428 -8.64 -17.58 -20.98
C GLY A 428 -8.29 -19.03 -20.70
N ASP A 429 -8.59 -19.94 -21.64
CA ASP A 429 -8.25 -21.35 -21.53
C ASP A 429 -6.74 -21.66 -21.60
N LEU A 430 -5.92 -20.67 -21.97
CA LEU A 430 -4.46 -20.74 -21.97
C LEU A 430 -3.82 -20.17 -20.69
N ILE A 431 -4.56 -19.44 -19.87
CA ILE A 431 -4.03 -18.77 -18.67
C ILE A 431 -3.50 -19.80 -17.66
N ASP A 432 -4.21 -20.92 -17.47
CA ASP A 432 -3.73 -22.01 -16.62
C ASP A 432 -2.49 -22.73 -17.15
N LYS A 433 -2.14 -22.51 -18.42
CA LYS A 433 -0.93 -23.07 -19.06
C LYS A 433 0.21 -22.05 -19.08
N HIS A 434 0.02 -20.85 -18.54
CA HIS A 434 1.07 -19.84 -18.48
C HIS A 434 2.28 -20.39 -17.71
N PRO A 435 3.51 -20.36 -18.27
CA PRO A 435 4.69 -20.92 -17.62
C PRO A 435 4.98 -20.34 -16.24
N LEU A 436 4.61 -19.07 -16.04
CA LEU A 436 4.78 -18.34 -14.77
C LEU A 436 3.52 -18.29 -13.91
N ARG A 437 2.57 -19.21 -14.12
CA ARG A 437 1.27 -19.22 -13.41
C ARG A 437 1.46 -19.11 -11.90
N ARG A 438 2.36 -19.90 -11.32
CA ARG A 438 2.60 -19.94 -9.87
C ARG A 438 3.28 -18.66 -9.37
N GLU A 439 4.25 -18.16 -10.11
CA GLU A 439 5.02 -16.95 -9.80
C GLU A 439 4.13 -15.70 -9.83
N LEU A 440 3.24 -15.61 -10.82
CA LEU A 440 2.24 -14.56 -10.93
C LEU A 440 1.24 -14.62 -9.78
N LEU A 441 0.70 -15.81 -9.48
CA LEU A 441 -0.22 -15.97 -8.35
C LEU A 441 0.44 -15.63 -7.01
N ALA A 442 1.67 -16.10 -6.77
CA ALA A 442 2.40 -15.77 -5.54
C ALA A 442 2.64 -14.26 -5.40
N MET A 443 2.96 -13.58 -6.50
CA MET A 443 3.10 -12.11 -6.52
C MET A 443 1.76 -11.41 -6.25
N ILE A 444 0.69 -11.82 -6.92
CA ILE A 444 -0.66 -11.24 -6.75
C ILE A 444 -1.10 -11.35 -5.30
N LEU A 445 -1.01 -12.54 -4.71
CA LEU A 445 -1.42 -12.81 -3.33
C LEU A 445 -0.58 -12.00 -2.32
N ALA A 446 0.74 -11.93 -2.52
CA ALA A 446 1.61 -11.14 -1.66
C ALA A 446 1.28 -9.63 -1.74
N ASN A 447 1.05 -9.11 -2.96
CA ASN A 447 0.68 -7.73 -3.17
C ASN A 447 -0.69 -7.40 -2.55
N GLU A 448 -1.71 -8.23 -2.75
CA GLU A 448 -3.05 -8.00 -2.22
C GLU A 448 -3.05 -7.91 -0.69
N VAL A 449 -2.38 -8.85 0.00
CA VAL A 449 -2.27 -8.84 1.47
C VAL A 449 -1.57 -7.58 1.93
N VAL A 450 -0.37 -7.31 1.40
CA VAL A 450 0.46 -6.21 1.90
C VAL A 450 -0.13 -4.84 1.55
N ASN A 451 -0.67 -4.65 0.36
CA ASN A 451 -1.29 -3.38 -0.05
C ASN A 451 -2.62 -3.08 0.65
N SER A 452 -3.23 -4.04 1.35
CA SER A 452 -4.50 -3.85 2.05
C SER A 452 -4.40 -3.93 3.58
N GLN A 453 -3.46 -4.69 4.14
CA GLN A 453 -3.35 -4.89 5.60
C GLN A 453 -2.04 -4.35 6.19
N GLY A 454 -1.11 -3.91 5.34
CA GLY A 454 0.14 -3.28 5.76
C GLY A 454 1.34 -4.22 5.83
N ILE A 455 2.49 -3.61 6.11
CA ILE A 455 3.83 -4.19 6.03
C ILE A 455 4.01 -5.29 7.07
N ILE A 456 3.47 -5.07 8.28
CA ILE A 456 3.70 -5.92 9.45
C ILE A 456 2.60 -6.98 9.67
N PHE A 457 1.53 -6.98 8.86
CA PHE A 457 0.35 -7.82 9.09
C PHE A 457 0.73 -9.30 9.20
N VAL A 458 1.40 -9.84 8.18
CA VAL A 458 1.73 -11.27 8.13
C VAL A 458 2.64 -11.67 9.28
N ASN A 459 3.70 -10.90 9.56
CA ASN A 459 4.63 -11.18 10.65
C ASN A 459 3.95 -11.18 12.02
N ARG A 460 3.05 -10.21 12.28
CA ARG A 460 2.27 -10.17 13.52
C ARG A 460 1.41 -11.43 13.68
N LEU A 461 0.66 -11.79 12.65
CA LEU A 461 -0.23 -12.95 12.71
C LEU A 461 0.54 -14.29 12.78
N MET A 462 1.73 -14.37 12.17
CA MET A 462 2.64 -15.50 12.34
C MET A 462 3.08 -15.65 13.80
N ALA A 463 3.50 -14.55 14.43
CA ALA A 463 3.93 -14.55 15.83
C ALA A 463 2.78 -14.92 16.79
N ASP A 464 1.59 -14.39 16.53
CA ASP A 464 0.38 -14.64 17.33
C ASP A 464 -0.06 -16.11 17.25
N ALA A 465 -0.09 -16.69 16.04
CA ALA A 465 -0.66 -18.02 15.79
C ALA A 465 0.38 -19.16 15.74
N GLY A 466 1.69 -18.83 15.72
CA GLY A 466 2.74 -19.82 15.43
C GLY A 466 2.62 -20.45 14.03
N ALA A 467 2.05 -19.70 13.07
CA ALA A 467 1.73 -20.18 11.74
C ALA A 467 2.79 -19.79 10.70
N ARG A 468 2.87 -20.56 9.61
CA ARG A 468 3.69 -20.20 8.44
C ARG A 468 3.05 -19.05 7.64
N PRO A 469 3.84 -18.23 6.91
CA PRO A 469 3.30 -17.13 6.09
C PRO A 469 2.20 -17.56 5.12
N ASP A 470 2.36 -18.72 4.45
CA ASP A 470 1.38 -19.26 3.51
C ASP A 470 0.01 -19.53 4.15
N ARG A 471 -0.02 -19.93 5.43
CA ARG A 471 -1.26 -20.15 6.18
C ARG A 471 -1.93 -18.85 6.60
N VAL A 472 -1.16 -17.80 6.87
CA VAL A 472 -1.70 -16.45 7.12
C VAL A 472 -2.33 -15.89 5.86
N VAL A 473 -1.66 -16.00 4.71
CA VAL A 473 -2.24 -15.57 3.42
C VAL A 473 -3.50 -16.35 3.11
N ARG A 474 -3.51 -17.67 3.33
CA ARG A 474 -4.71 -18.50 3.15
C ARG A 474 -5.88 -18.02 4.02
N ALA A 475 -5.65 -17.76 5.30
CA ALA A 475 -6.68 -17.27 6.21
C ALA A 475 -7.17 -15.86 5.82
N TYR A 476 -6.26 -14.99 5.37
CA TYR A 476 -6.59 -13.66 4.87
C TYR A 476 -7.47 -13.74 3.62
N GLU A 477 -7.17 -14.63 2.68
CA GLU A 477 -7.98 -14.78 1.46
C GLU A 477 -9.41 -15.21 1.77
N ILE A 478 -9.59 -16.10 2.76
CA ILE A 478 -10.93 -16.45 3.25
C ILE A 478 -11.59 -15.22 3.87
N ALA A 479 -10.90 -14.53 4.79
CA ALA A 479 -11.44 -13.35 5.48
C ALA A 479 -11.87 -12.26 4.49
N ARG A 480 -11.00 -11.91 3.54
CA ARG A 480 -11.23 -10.93 2.48
C ARG A 480 -12.49 -11.26 1.66
N ALA A 481 -12.70 -12.53 1.33
CA ALA A 481 -13.89 -12.94 0.59
C ALA A 481 -15.15 -12.96 1.47
N VAL A 482 -15.05 -13.47 2.69
CA VAL A 482 -16.17 -13.58 3.64
C VAL A 482 -16.73 -12.23 4.01
N THR A 483 -15.87 -11.23 4.21
CA THR A 483 -16.27 -9.87 4.65
C THR A 483 -16.64 -8.93 3.50
N ASP A 484 -16.53 -9.38 2.25
CA ASP A 484 -16.64 -8.54 1.06
C ASP A 484 -15.66 -7.35 1.07
N ALA A 485 -14.45 -7.55 1.62
CA ALA A 485 -13.50 -6.46 1.86
C ALA A 485 -13.17 -5.66 0.59
N ALA A 486 -13.00 -6.34 -0.54
CA ALA A 486 -12.71 -5.68 -1.82
C ALA A 486 -13.80 -4.66 -2.24
N GLU A 487 -15.07 -4.98 -2.00
CA GLU A 487 -16.18 -4.07 -2.31
C GLU A 487 -16.21 -2.89 -1.33
N ARG A 488 -15.97 -3.17 -0.04
CA ARG A 488 -15.93 -2.14 1.01
C ARG A 488 -14.78 -1.15 0.81
N TRP A 489 -13.58 -1.62 0.48
CA TRP A 489 -12.44 -0.76 0.14
C TRP A 489 -12.76 0.09 -1.08
N ALA A 490 -13.29 -0.51 -2.17
CA ALA A 490 -13.65 0.22 -3.37
C ALA A 490 -14.71 1.32 -3.14
N GLN A 491 -15.67 1.09 -2.23
CA GLN A 491 -16.64 2.11 -1.83
C GLN A 491 -15.98 3.32 -1.15
N VAL A 492 -14.98 3.09 -0.29
CA VAL A 492 -14.21 4.17 0.36
C VAL A 492 -13.31 4.87 -0.65
N GLU A 493 -12.59 4.11 -1.47
CA GLU A 493 -11.70 4.61 -2.52
C GLU A 493 -12.44 5.54 -3.50
N GLY A 494 -13.69 5.19 -3.86
CA GLY A 494 -14.54 6.01 -4.72
C GLY A 494 -14.91 7.39 -4.13
N LEU A 495 -14.73 7.60 -2.82
CA LEU A 495 -15.06 8.85 -2.12
C LEU A 495 -13.85 9.73 -1.83
N ILE A 496 -12.63 9.22 -2.05
CA ILE A 496 -11.35 9.88 -1.69
C ILE A 496 -11.32 11.33 -2.13
N ALA A 497 -11.62 11.62 -3.40
CA ALA A 497 -11.57 12.98 -3.94
C ALA A 497 -12.48 14.00 -3.21
N SER A 498 -13.49 13.52 -2.49
CA SER A 498 -14.50 14.35 -1.80
C SER A 498 -14.45 14.27 -0.27
N MET A 499 -13.53 13.48 0.29
CA MET A 499 -13.51 13.15 1.71
C MET A 499 -12.19 13.59 2.36
N PRO A 500 -12.19 14.12 3.61
CA PRO A 500 -10.97 14.36 4.37
C PRO A 500 -10.16 13.07 4.61
N VAL A 501 -8.83 13.19 4.65
CA VAL A 501 -7.90 12.04 4.82
C VAL A 501 -8.15 11.30 6.13
N GLU A 502 -8.46 12.01 7.20
CA GLU A 502 -8.71 11.44 8.52
C GLU A 502 -9.96 10.57 8.53
N VAL A 503 -11.02 11.01 7.87
CA VAL A 503 -12.29 10.28 7.75
C VAL A 503 -12.07 9.00 6.94
N GLU A 504 -11.38 9.12 5.80
CA GLU A 504 -11.00 7.98 4.98
C GLU A 504 -10.21 6.94 5.78
N ARG A 505 -9.17 7.38 6.50
CA ARG A 505 -8.32 6.50 7.31
C ARG A 505 -9.12 5.76 8.37
N MET A 506 -10.09 6.42 9.01
CA MET A 506 -10.94 5.76 10.00
C MET A 506 -11.86 4.70 9.37
N LEU A 507 -12.39 4.94 8.17
CA LEU A 507 -13.20 3.97 7.43
C LEU A 507 -12.36 2.75 7.05
N LEU A 508 -11.21 2.97 6.41
CA LEU A 508 -10.29 1.89 6.02
C LEU A 508 -9.84 1.08 7.23
N SER A 509 -9.43 1.73 8.31
CA SER A 509 -8.99 1.04 9.54
C SER A 509 -10.05 0.12 10.14
N GLY A 510 -11.35 0.44 10.02
CA GLY A 510 -12.39 -0.47 10.51
C GLY A 510 -12.63 -1.65 9.56
N ILE A 511 -12.54 -1.46 8.24
CA ILE A 511 -12.57 -2.57 7.28
C ILE A 511 -11.37 -3.49 7.51
N ASP A 512 -10.19 -2.90 7.71
CA ASP A 512 -8.95 -3.65 7.94
C ASP A 512 -9.00 -4.41 9.26
N GLY A 513 -9.53 -3.79 10.32
CA GLY A 513 -9.76 -4.44 11.60
C GLY A 513 -10.72 -5.64 11.50
N LEU A 514 -11.80 -5.52 10.71
CA LEU A 514 -12.72 -6.62 10.43
C LEU A 514 -12.01 -7.77 9.71
N VAL A 515 -11.22 -7.47 8.67
CA VAL A 515 -10.45 -8.47 7.93
C VAL A 515 -9.42 -9.14 8.85
N GLU A 516 -8.70 -8.40 9.68
CA GLU A 516 -7.74 -8.94 10.64
C GLU A 516 -8.44 -9.88 11.65
N ALA A 517 -9.58 -9.47 12.21
CA ALA A 517 -10.34 -10.27 13.17
C ALA A 517 -10.80 -11.62 12.57
N VAL A 518 -11.38 -11.58 11.36
CA VAL A 518 -11.81 -12.80 10.66
C VAL A 518 -10.61 -13.66 10.23
N THR A 519 -9.50 -13.04 9.85
CA THR A 519 -8.25 -13.77 9.54
C THR A 519 -7.74 -14.51 10.77
N ARG A 520 -7.67 -13.85 11.94
CA ARG A 520 -7.28 -14.46 13.21
C ARG A 520 -8.18 -15.62 13.60
N TRP A 521 -9.48 -15.52 13.33
CA TRP A 521 -10.41 -16.62 13.57
C TRP A 521 -10.09 -17.85 12.71
N HIS A 522 -9.87 -17.67 11.40
CA HIS A 522 -9.51 -18.76 10.49
C HIS A 522 -8.12 -19.36 10.77
N LEU A 523 -7.18 -18.58 11.33
CA LEU A 523 -5.89 -19.10 11.80
C LEU A 523 -6.03 -19.98 13.04
N ARG A 524 -6.90 -19.60 13.98
CA ARG A 524 -7.17 -20.39 15.20
C ARG A 524 -8.02 -21.63 14.90
N ASN A 525 -8.86 -21.57 13.87
CA ASN A 525 -9.75 -22.66 13.44
C ASN A 525 -9.42 -23.07 11.99
N PRO A 526 -8.23 -23.65 11.75
CA PRO A 526 -7.78 -23.95 10.39
C PRO A 526 -8.64 -25.03 9.75
N SER A 527 -9.23 -24.71 8.59
CA SER A 527 -9.91 -25.68 7.74
C SER A 527 -8.92 -26.37 6.81
N THR A 528 -9.08 -27.70 6.65
CA THR A 528 -8.34 -28.51 5.67
C THR A 528 -9.11 -28.69 4.35
N GLU A 529 -10.36 -28.23 4.29
CA GLU A 529 -11.13 -28.24 3.04
C GLU A 529 -10.53 -27.26 2.02
N PRO A 530 -10.67 -27.54 0.71
CA PRO A 530 -10.37 -26.58 -0.36
C PRO A 530 -11.01 -25.20 -0.12
N LEU A 531 -10.33 -24.14 -0.54
CA LEU A 531 -10.74 -22.76 -0.24
C LEU A 531 -12.16 -22.43 -0.73
N ASP A 532 -12.52 -22.88 -1.93
CA ASP A 532 -13.85 -22.66 -2.53
C ASP A 532 -15.00 -23.21 -1.68
N ARG A 533 -14.78 -24.32 -0.98
CA ARG A 533 -15.77 -24.94 -0.06
C ARG A 533 -15.93 -24.21 1.25
N VAL A 534 -14.96 -23.40 1.64
CA VAL A 534 -15.01 -22.60 2.87
C VAL A 534 -15.56 -21.21 2.58
N MET A 535 -15.07 -20.57 1.52
CA MET A 535 -15.31 -19.15 1.24
C MET A 535 -16.79 -18.83 0.98
N GLU A 536 -17.44 -19.49 0.01
CA GLU A 536 -18.80 -19.12 -0.39
C GLU A 536 -19.87 -19.38 0.70
N PRO A 537 -19.89 -20.53 1.39
CA PRO A 537 -20.84 -20.75 2.50
C PRO A 537 -20.65 -19.74 3.63
N SER A 538 -19.40 -19.49 4.05
CA SER A 538 -19.10 -18.51 5.10
C SER A 538 -19.45 -17.08 4.68
N ARG A 539 -19.20 -16.71 3.41
CA ARG A 539 -19.58 -15.41 2.84
C ARG A 539 -21.09 -15.22 2.79
N ALA A 540 -21.85 -16.22 2.37
CA ALA A 540 -23.31 -16.16 2.34
C ALA A 540 -23.89 -15.95 3.75
N ALA A 541 -23.41 -16.71 4.74
CA ALA A 541 -23.81 -16.56 6.13
C ALA A 541 -23.39 -15.21 6.72
N PHE A 542 -22.19 -14.73 6.40
CA PHE A 542 -21.72 -13.40 6.81
C PHE A 542 -22.59 -12.29 6.23
N ARG A 543 -22.98 -12.35 4.95
CA ARG A 543 -23.89 -11.39 4.32
C ARG A 543 -25.28 -11.37 4.95
N GLU A 544 -25.81 -12.54 5.30
CA GLU A 544 -27.07 -12.63 6.06
C GLU A 544 -26.96 -11.87 7.38
N LEU A 545 -25.87 -12.09 8.13
CA LEU A 545 -25.61 -11.36 9.37
C LEU A 545 -25.43 -9.86 9.11
N ALA A 546 -24.61 -9.44 8.15
CA ALA A 546 -24.35 -8.04 7.83
C ALA A 546 -25.62 -7.27 7.46
N THR A 547 -26.53 -7.90 6.71
CA THR A 547 -27.81 -7.28 6.31
C THR A 547 -28.82 -7.23 7.45
N THR A 548 -28.80 -8.20 8.36
CA THR A 548 -29.78 -8.31 9.45
C THR A 548 -29.29 -7.79 10.80
N MET A 549 -28.00 -7.46 10.94
CA MET A 549 -27.36 -7.09 12.22
C MET A 549 -28.10 -5.98 12.96
N HIS A 550 -28.56 -4.96 12.22
CA HIS A 550 -29.33 -3.85 12.76
C HIS A 550 -30.65 -4.26 13.43
N THR A 551 -31.18 -5.45 13.15
CA THR A 551 -32.37 -6.01 13.83
C THR A 551 -32.01 -6.99 14.94
N LEU A 552 -30.84 -7.62 14.86
CA LEU A 552 -30.37 -8.65 15.78
C LEU A 552 -29.68 -8.06 17.01
N ALA A 553 -28.99 -6.93 16.83
CA ALA A 553 -28.31 -6.23 17.90
C ALA A 553 -29.30 -5.77 19.00
N PRO A 554 -28.92 -5.83 20.29
CA PRO A 554 -29.71 -5.29 21.40
C PRO A 554 -30.14 -3.83 21.19
N PRO A 555 -31.29 -3.40 21.77
CA PRO A 555 -31.80 -2.02 21.61
C PRO A 555 -30.78 -0.93 21.93
N GLU A 556 -29.97 -1.13 22.96
CA GLU A 556 -28.95 -0.18 23.42
C GLU A 556 -27.86 -0.01 22.35
N ILE A 557 -27.37 -1.12 21.78
CA ILE A 557 -26.38 -1.13 20.70
C ILE A 557 -26.96 -0.47 19.45
N ARG A 558 -28.21 -0.78 19.09
CA ARG A 558 -28.87 -0.14 17.94
C ARG A 558 -28.94 1.38 18.11
N GLN A 559 -29.31 1.87 19.29
CA GLN A 559 -29.36 3.30 19.55
C GLN A 559 -27.98 3.96 19.41
N GLN A 560 -26.95 3.37 20.02
CA GLN A 560 -25.57 3.85 19.91
C GLN A 560 -25.08 3.87 18.46
N ASN A 561 -25.41 2.83 17.69
CA ASN A 561 -25.02 2.75 16.28
C ASN A 561 -25.78 3.75 15.41
N GLU A 562 -27.05 4.07 15.68
CA GLU A 562 -27.75 5.18 14.99
C GLU A 562 -27.10 6.54 15.29
N GLU A 563 -26.65 6.78 16.53
CA GLU A 563 -25.90 8.00 16.88
C GLU A 563 -24.55 8.06 16.13
N ARG A 564 -23.83 6.93 16.03
CA ARG A 564 -22.59 6.82 15.24
C ARG A 564 -22.85 7.04 13.74
N VAL A 565 -23.94 6.51 13.18
CA VAL A 565 -24.32 6.74 11.77
C VAL A 565 -24.52 8.23 11.51
N GLU A 566 -25.24 8.93 12.38
CA GLU A 566 -25.45 10.37 12.24
C GLU A 566 -24.13 11.15 12.35
N ALA A 567 -23.23 10.75 13.25
CA ALA A 567 -21.90 11.35 13.33
C ALA A 567 -21.09 11.16 12.03
N TRP A 568 -21.14 9.98 11.41
CA TRP A 568 -20.50 9.72 10.11
C TRP A 568 -21.11 10.55 8.98
N ARG A 569 -22.43 10.71 8.97
CA ARG A 569 -23.12 11.55 7.98
C ARG A 569 -22.71 13.02 8.10
N GLN A 570 -22.51 13.51 9.31
CA GLN A 570 -22.00 14.87 9.55
C GLN A 570 -20.57 15.06 9.03
N LEU A 571 -19.78 13.99 8.93
CA LEU A 571 -18.46 13.96 8.29
C LEU A 571 -18.52 13.75 6.77
N GLY A 572 -19.71 13.69 6.16
CA GLY A 572 -19.90 13.54 4.72
C GLY A 572 -19.89 12.09 4.22
N VAL A 573 -19.89 11.10 5.11
CA VAL A 573 -19.95 9.69 4.72
C VAL A 573 -21.37 9.32 4.26
N PRO A 574 -21.56 8.67 3.10
CA PRO A 574 -22.86 8.18 2.66
C PRO A 574 -23.51 7.24 3.68
N GLU A 575 -24.84 7.33 3.84
CA GLU A 575 -25.55 6.59 4.89
C GLU A 575 -25.35 5.07 4.81
N GLU A 576 -25.33 4.50 3.60
CA GLU A 576 -25.11 3.06 3.40
C GLU A 576 -23.73 2.62 3.91
N LEU A 577 -22.68 3.37 3.57
CA LEU A 577 -21.31 3.11 4.05
C LEU A 577 -21.21 3.31 5.56
N ALA A 578 -21.79 4.39 6.09
CA ALA A 578 -21.83 4.65 7.53
C ALA A 578 -22.52 3.51 8.30
N ARG A 579 -23.65 3.00 7.81
CA ARG A 579 -24.37 1.85 8.40
C ARG A 579 -23.53 0.58 8.35
N SER A 580 -22.81 0.36 7.24
CA SER A 580 -21.91 -0.79 7.11
C SER A 580 -20.73 -0.74 8.08
N GLN A 581 -20.33 0.47 8.50
CA GLN A 581 -19.18 0.72 9.35
C GLN A 581 -19.49 0.55 10.84
N VAL A 582 -20.67 0.99 11.30
CA VAL A 582 -20.99 1.00 12.74
C VAL A 582 -21.19 -0.39 13.33
N TYR A 583 -21.42 -1.40 12.48
CA TYR A 583 -21.59 -2.80 12.90
C TYR A 583 -20.33 -3.66 12.74
N VAL A 584 -19.17 -3.05 12.46
CA VAL A 584 -17.90 -3.77 12.27
C VAL A 584 -17.52 -4.58 13.51
N ASP A 585 -17.72 -3.99 14.71
CA ASP A 585 -17.36 -4.62 15.98
C ASP A 585 -18.19 -5.90 16.19
N GLU A 586 -19.51 -5.82 15.97
CA GLU A 586 -20.42 -6.96 16.06
C GLU A 586 -20.17 -8.00 14.96
N LEU A 587 -19.83 -7.56 13.74
CA LEU A 587 -19.51 -8.44 12.63
C LEU A 587 -18.16 -9.13 12.79
N SER A 588 -17.25 -8.62 13.62
CA SER A 588 -16.00 -9.30 13.95
C SER A 588 -16.24 -10.67 14.61
N HIS A 589 -17.39 -10.83 15.28
CA HIS A 589 -17.84 -12.09 15.89
C HIS A 589 -18.59 -13.03 14.93
N ALA A 590 -18.84 -12.61 13.69
CA ALA A 590 -19.60 -13.40 12.74
C ALA A 590 -19.04 -14.81 12.51
N PRO A 591 -17.71 -15.04 12.43
CA PRO A 591 -17.19 -16.40 12.26
C PRO A 591 -17.57 -17.36 13.40
N ASP A 592 -17.54 -16.89 14.66
CA ASP A 592 -17.96 -17.70 15.82
C ASP A 592 -19.48 -17.97 15.79
N ILE A 593 -20.29 -16.96 15.44
CA ILE A 593 -21.75 -17.12 15.28
C ILE A 593 -22.07 -18.17 14.21
N ILE A 594 -21.35 -18.13 13.08
CA ILE A 594 -21.53 -19.05 11.96
C ILE A 594 -21.14 -20.49 12.38
N ASP A 595 -20.00 -20.66 13.04
CA ASP A 595 -19.55 -21.97 13.51
C ASP A 595 -20.51 -22.57 14.54
N VAL A 596 -20.94 -21.78 15.54
CA VAL A 596 -21.90 -22.23 16.56
C VAL A 596 -23.24 -22.60 15.93
N ALA A 597 -23.76 -21.80 14.98
CA ALA A 597 -25.00 -22.12 14.27
C ALA A 597 -24.88 -23.44 13.50
N HIS A 598 -23.77 -23.66 12.80
CA HIS A 598 -23.52 -24.89 12.07
C HIS A 598 -23.41 -26.10 13.01
N ARG A 599 -22.69 -25.99 14.13
CA ARG A 599 -22.48 -27.10 15.09
C ARG A 599 -23.73 -27.45 15.88
N THR A 600 -24.55 -26.46 16.22
CA THR A 600 -25.76 -26.65 17.04
C THR A 600 -27.02 -26.87 16.21
N GLY A 601 -26.97 -26.63 14.89
CA GLY A 601 -28.14 -26.73 13.99
C GLY A 601 -29.19 -25.63 14.16
N HIS A 602 -28.88 -24.58 14.95
CA HIS A 602 -29.78 -23.45 15.17
C HIS A 602 -29.66 -22.40 14.06
N SER A 603 -30.67 -21.53 13.93
CA SER A 603 -30.61 -20.43 12.95
C SER A 603 -29.55 -19.39 13.33
N LEU A 604 -28.90 -18.80 12.32
CA LEU A 604 -27.93 -17.71 12.51
C LEU A 604 -28.51 -16.57 13.35
N ALA A 605 -29.75 -16.18 13.09
CA ALA A 605 -30.43 -15.13 13.85
C ALA A 605 -30.57 -15.45 15.35
N ASN A 606 -30.92 -16.69 15.72
CA ASN A 606 -31.06 -17.08 17.13
C ASN A 606 -29.69 -17.11 17.82
N VAL A 607 -28.68 -17.69 17.17
CA VAL A 607 -27.31 -17.73 17.71
C VAL A 607 -26.75 -16.32 17.86
N ALA A 608 -26.91 -15.46 16.85
CA ALA A 608 -26.45 -14.08 16.90
C ALA A 608 -27.08 -13.30 18.06
N ARG A 609 -28.39 -13.43 18.29
CA ARG A 609 -29.06 -12.77 19.43
C ARG A 609 -28.49 -13.22 20.77
N ILE A 610 -28.27 -14.52 20.94
CA ILE A 610 -27.66 -15.06 22.16
C ILE A 610 -26.23 -14.53 22.31
N PHE A 611 -25.42 -14.63 21.24
CA PHE A 611 -24.01 -14.24 21.25
C PHE A 611 -23.81 -12.74 21.53
N LEU A 612 -24.66 -11.89 20.95
CA LEU A 612 -24.65 -10.44 21.19
C LEU A 612 -25.17 -10.07 22.58
N ALA A 613 -26.06 -10.87 23.18
CA ALA A 613 -26.54 -10.64 24.55
C ALA A 613 -25.56 -11.15 25.62
N VAL A 614 -24.83 -12.23 25.35
CA VAL A 614 -23.80 -12.78 26.27
C VAL A 614 -22.74 -11.73 26.62
N GLY A 615 -22.29 -10.95 25.63
CA GLY A 615 -21.30 -9.89 25.79
C GLY A 615 -21.57 -8.95 26.97
N PRO A 616 -22.67 -8.17 26.96
CA PRO A 616 -22.99 -7.24 28.03
C PRO A 616 -23.47 -7.94 29.31
N ILE A 617 -24.17 -9.08 29.22
CA ILE A 617 -24.69 -9.80 30.40
C ILE A 617 -23.55 -10.29 31.30
N PHE A 618 -22.45 -10.75 30.71
CA PHE A 618 -21.29 -11.25 31.42
C PHE A 618 -20.12 -10.26 31.46
N GLU A 619 -20.36 -9.00 31.07
CA GLU A 619 -19.38 -7.90 31.06
C GLU A 619 -18.13 -8.18 30.19
N ILE A 620 -18.25 -9.06 29.18
CA ILE A 620 -17.16 -9.39 28.25
C ILE A 620 -16.82 -8.16 27.41
N ASP A 621 -17.83 -7.48 26.86
CA ASP A 621 -17.63 -6.26 26.05
C ASP A 621 -16.90 -5.17 26.83
N TRP A 622 -17.15 -5.07 28.15
CA TRP A 622 -16.44 -4.13 29.02
C TRP A 622 -14.96 -4.52 29.19
N LEU A 623 -14.66 -5.81 29.36
CA LEU A 623 -13.29 -6.32 29.48
C LEU A 623 -12.51 -6.11 28.18
N GLU A 624 -13.14 -6.38 27.02
CA GLU A 624 -12.58 -6.10 25.70
C GLU A 624 -12.26 -4.60 25.56
N ALA A 625 -13.20 -3.72 25.91
CA ALA A 625 -12.99 -2.28 25.87
C ALA A 625 -11.89 -1.77 26.84
N GLN A 626 -11.66 -2.43 27.98
CA GLN A 626 -10.51 -2.11 28.85
C GLN A 626 -9.20 -2.57 28.23
N LEU A 627 -9.20 -3.74 27.59
CA LEU A 627 -8.03 -4.31 26.94
C LEU A 627 -7.55 -3.44 25.78
N ASP A 628 -8.48 -2.92 24.96
CA ASP A 628 -8.17 -2.02 23.84
C ASP A 628 -7.57 -0.69 24.28
N ARG A 629 -7.91 -0.23 25.48
CA ARG A 629 -7.38 1.02 26.08
C ARG A 629 -6.08 0.79 26.83
N MET A 630 -5.67 -0.45 27.02
CA MET A 630 -4.50 -0.79 27.83
C MET A 630 -3.21 -0.40 27.10
N PRO A 631 -2.30 0.36 27.74
CA PRO A 631 -1.02 0.66 27.15
C PRO A 631 -0.15 -0.61 27.10
N THR A 632 0.14 -1.10 25.89
CA THR A 632 0.97 -2.28 25.68
C THR A 632 2.37 -1.89 25.19
N THR A 633 3.18 -1.38 26.12
CA THR A 633 4.50 -0.77 25.84
C THR A 633 5.65 -1.76 25.72
N THR A 634 5.39 -3.05 25.84
CA THR A 634 6.38 -4.12 25.67
C THR A 634 5.80 -5.30 24.90
N ARG A 635 6.67 -6.03 24.20
CA ARG A 635 6.34 -7.32 23.56
C ARG A 635 5.54 -8.28 24.45
N TRP A 636 5.92 -8.43 25.72
CA TRP A 636 5.25 -9.36 26.63
C TRP A 636 3.87 -8.86 27.08
N GLN A 637 3.70 -7.54 27.26
CA GLN A 637 2.38 -6.97 27.53
C GLN A 637 1.45 -7.13 26.32
N ARG A 638 1.94 -6.92 25.09
CA ARG A 638 1.16 -7.19 23.87
C ARG A 638 0.74 -8.65 23.76
N ALA A 639 1.69 -9.57 23.94
CA ALA A 639 1.40 -11.00 23.90
C ALA A 639 0.39 -11.42 24.98
N ALA A 640 0.51 -10.88 26.19
CA ALA A 640 -0.43 -11.15 27.27
C ALA A 640 -1.81 -10.55 26.99
N ALA A 641 -1.88 -9.33 26.45
CA ALA A 641 -3.14 -8.70 26.05
C ALA A 641 -3.83 -9.50 24.93
N GLN A 642 -3.08 -9.94 23.91
CA GLN A 642 -3.59 -10.79 22.85
C GLN A 642 -4.10 -12.14 23.38
N ALA A 643 -3.39 -12.77 24.33
CA ALA A 643 -3.86 -14.00 24.96
C ALA A 643 -5.19 -13.79 25.69
N VAL A 644 -5.31 -12.71 26.47
CA VAL A 644 -6.55 -12.32 27.17
C VAL A 644 -7.68 -12.03 26.18
N SER A 645 -7.41 -11.34 25.06
CA SER A 645 -8.39 -11.13 23.99
C SER A 645 -8.87 -12.46 23.41
N GLY A 646 -7.95 -13.39 23.14
CA GLY A 646 -8.27 -14.74 22.67
C GLY A 646 -9.17 -15.50 23.64
N ASP A 647 -8.85 -15.46 24.94
CA ASP A 647 -9.63 -16.09 26.01
C ASP A 647 -11.05 -15.51 26.10
N LEU A 648 -11.22 -14.19 25.95
CA LEU A 648 -12.54 -13.53 25.98
C LEU A 648 -13.43 -13.97 24.81
N VAL A 649 -12.86 -14.03 23.60
CA VAL A 649 -13.57 -14.53 22.42
C VAL A 649 -14.00 -15.99 22.59
N GLU A 650 -13.10 -16.84 23.09
CA GLU A 650 -13.42 -18.25 23.37
C GLU A 650 -14.51 -18.39 24.44
N LEU A 651 -14.42 -17.63 25.54
CA LEU A 651 -15.43 -17.63 26.60
C LEU A 651 -16.80 -17.19 26.09
N ARG A 652 -16.86 -16.16 25.25
CA ARG A 652 -18.11 -15.69 24.66
C ARG A 652 -18.78 -16.79 23.84
N ARG A 653 -17.99 -17.51 23.02
CA ARG A 653 -18.45 -18.67 22.26
C ARG A 653 -18.94 -19.79 23.17
N GLU A 654 -18.16 -20.19 24.16
CA GLU A 654 -18.52 -21.27 25.11
C GLU A 654 -19.82 -20.96 25.84
N LEU A 655 -20.00 -19.72 26.32
CA LEU A 655 -21.24 -19.31 26.98
C LEU A 655 -22.45 -19.34 26.04
N ALA A 656 -22.30 -18.87 24.80
CA ALA A 656 -23.37 -18.94 23.81
C ALA A 656 -23.76 -20.39 23.51
N GLU A 657 -22.79 -21.28 23.31
CA GLU A 657 -23.03 -22.72 23.12
C GLU A 657 -23.75 -23.35 24.31
N ARG A 658 -23.36 -23.01 25.54
CA ARG A 658 -23.99 -23.51 26.76
C ARG A 658 -25.43 -23.06 26.93
N VAL A 659 -25.70 -21.78 26.69
CA VAL A 659 -27.06 -21.23 26.71
C VAL A 659 -27.95 -21.98 25.71
N ILE A 660 -27.46 -22.20 24.48
CA ILE A 660 -28.18 -22.94 23.44
C ILE A 660 -28.43 -24.40 23.87
N ALA A 661 -27.39 -25.06 24.38
CA ALA A 661 -27.46 -26.47 24.77
C ALA A 661 -28.46 -26.74 25.90
N GLU A 662 -28.57 -25.85 26.89
CA GLU A 662 -29.52 -25.98 28.00
C GLU A 662 -30.95 -25.64 27.62
N ALA A 663 -31.14 -24.70 26.71
CA ALA A 663 -32.45 -24.16 26.35
C ALA A 663 -33.17 -24.96 25.25
N GLY A 664 -32.43 -25.70 24.40
CA GLY A 664 -32.99 -26.36 23.22
C GLY A 664 -33.64 -25.35 22.27
N ASP A 665 -34.82 -25.65 21.74
CA ASP A 665 -35.54 -24.79 20.78
C ASP A 665 -36.24 -23.56 21.41
N ALA A 666 -35.93 -23.21 22.66
CA ALA A 666 -36.53 -22.04 23.30
C ALA A 666 -36.10 -20.74 22.58
N PRO A 667 -36.96 -19.71 22.55
CA PRO A 667 -36.57 -18.39 22.05
C PRO A 667 -35.33 -17.85 22.78
N PRO A 668 -34.43 -17.11 22.10
CA PRO A 668 -33.20 -16.58 22.68
C PRO A 668 -33.37 -15.89 24.04
N GLU A 669 -34.42 -15.09 24.19
CA GLU A 669 -34.70 -14.34 25.42
C GLU A 669 -35.03 -15.28 26.58
N VAL A 670 -35.83 -16.31 26.32
CA VAL A 670 -36.20 -17.34 27.31
C VAL A 670 -35.01 -18.23 27.65
N ALA A 671 -34.18 -18.56 26.66
CA ALA A 671 -32.95 -19.32 26.84
C ALA A 671 -31.99 -18.62 27.81
N LEU A 672 -31.75 -17.32 27.60
CA LEU A 672 -30.90 -16.50 28.46
C LEU A 672 -31.49 -16.35 29.86
N GLU A 673 -32.78 -16.04 29.99
CA GLU A 673 -33.44 -15.94 31.31
C GLU A 673 -33.33 -17.24 32.10
N GLY A 674 -33.58 -18.39 31.44
CA GLY A 674 -33.46 -19.71 32.05
C GLY A 674 -32.04 -20.01 32.51
N TYR A 675 -31.04 -19.68 31.68
CA TYR A 675 -29.63 -19.88 31.97
C TYR A 675 -29.15 -19.03 33.17
N LEU A 676 -29.62 -17.79 33.26
CA LEU A 676 -29.27 -16.88 34.35
C LEU A 676 -29.95 -17.26 35.68
N ALA A 677 -31.18 -17.76 35.62
CA ALA A 677 -31.95 -18.14 36.81
C ALA A 677 -31.27 -19.25 37.63
N THR A 678 -30.50 -20.14 36.99
CA THR A 678 -29.78 -21.25 37.65
C THR A 678 -28.41 -20.85 38.19
N ARG A 679 -27.90 -19.65 37.87
CA ARG A 679 -26.51 -19.21 38.13
C ARG A 679 -26.40 -17.92 38.96
N GLY A 680 -27.44 -17.59 39.73
CA GLY A 680 -27.50 -16.38 40.57
C GLY A 680 -26.30 -16.18 41.52
N PRO A 681 -25.83 -17.22 42.26
CA PRO A 681 -24.66 -17.09 43.13
C PRO A 681 -23.37 -16.74 42.38
N GLU A 682 -23.12 -17.38 41.23
CA GLU A 682 -21.97 -17.18 40.35
C GLU A 682 -21.98 -15.76 39.76
N LEU A 683 -23.12 -15.31 39.24
CA LEU A 683 -23.33 -13.94 38.76
C LEU A 683 -23.08 -12.90 39.87
N GLY A 684 -23.50 -13.21 41.10
CA GLY A 684 -23.22 -12.38 42.26
C GLY A 684 -21.73 -12.25 42.60
N ARG A 685 -20.92 -13.28 42.30
CA ARG A 685 -19.45 -13.23 42.46
C ARG A 685 -18.81 -12.41 41.33
N LEU A 686 -19.21 -12.65 40.07
CA LEU A 686 -18.74 -11.90 38.91
C LEU A 686 -18.99 -10.39 39.11
N ASN A 687 -20.22 -10.00 39.44
CA ASN A 687 -20.59 -8.60 39.65
C ASN A 687 -19.76 -7.90 40.75
N LYS A 688 -19.32 -8.62 41.78
CA LYS A 688 -18.44 -8.04 42.81
C LYS A 688 -17.04 -7.79 42.27
N ILE A 689 -16.50 -8.71 41.47
CA ILE A 689 -15.17 -8.59 40.87
C ILE A 689 -15.17 -7.49 39.80
N MET A 690 -16.19 -7.45 38.94
CA MET A 690 -16.33 -6.39 37.93
C MET A 690 -16.43 -5.00 38.58
N ARG A 691 -17.20 -4.86 39.67
CA ARG A 691 -17.25 -3.60 40.44
C ARG A 691 -15.92 -3.23 41.08
N ALA A 692 -15.17 -4.20 41.59
CA ALA A 692 -13.84 -3.93 42.14
C ALA A 692 -12.90 -3.43 41.04
N LEU A 693 -12.85 -4.11 39.89
CA LEU A 693 -12.04 -3.69 38.74
C LEU A 693 -12.43 -2.30 38.22
N ALA A 694 -13.74 -2.00 38.15
CA ALA A 694 -14.21 -0.70 37.70
C ALA A 694 -13.84 0.44 38.67
N VAL A 695 -13.73 0.16 39.97
CA VAL A 695 -13.33 1.14 41.00
C VAL A 695 -11.81 1.31 41.05
N ASP A 696 -11.09 0.20 41.00
CA ASP A 696 -9.63 0.18 41.14
C ASP A 696 -8.92 0.62 39.84
N GLY A 697 -9.58 0.48 38.69
CA GLY A 697 -8.99 0.69 37.38
C GLY A 697 -8.33 -0.58 36.83
N VAL A 698 -8.06 -0.60 35.53
CA VAL A 698 -7.39 -1.71 34.84
C VAL A 698 -6.11 -1.19 34.19
N ASP A 699 -4.99 -1.34 34.88
CA ASP A 699 -3.67 -0.90 34.41
C ASP A 699 -2.85 -2.03 33.77
N ASP A 700 -3.20 -3.29 34.06
CA ASP A 700 -2.57 -4.48 33.48
C ASP A 700 -3.56 -5.65 33.31
N VAL A 701 -3.11 -6.72 32.64
CA VAL A 701 -3.93 -7.90 32.32
C VAL A 701 -4.33 -8.75 33.52
N SER A 702 -3.70 -8.59 34.69
CA SER A 702 -3.87 -9.48 35.84
C SER A 702 -5.30 -9.47 36.36
N GLY A 703 -5.90 -8.27 36.44
CA GLY A 703 -7.30 -8.10 36.84
C GLY A 703 -8.26 -8.78 35.87
N LEU A 704 -7.99 -8.64 34.56
CA LEU A 704 -8.78 -9.27 33.50
C LEU A 704 -8.73 -10.79 33.56
N VAL A 705 -7.56 -11.38 33.81
CA VAL A 705 -7.40 -12.84 33.99
C VAL A 705 -8.24 -13.37 35.15
N VAL A 706 -8.36 -12.60 36.25
CA VAL A 706 -9.22 -12.98 37.38
C VAL A 706 -10.70 -12.95 36.98
N ALA A 707 -11.13 -11.92 36.26
CA ALA A 707 -12.50 -11.84 35.74
C ALA A 707 -12.82 -13.01 34.78
N ILE A 708 -11.93 -13.28 33.82
CA ILE A 708 -12.00 -14.41 32.88
C ILE A 708 -12.23 -15.73 33.61
N ARG A 709 -11.50 -16.00 34.70
CA ARG A 709 -11.69 -17.24 35.48
C ARG A 709 -13.08 -17.35 36.12
N GLN A 710 -13.67 -16.23 36.52
CA GLN A 710 -15.04 -16.24 37.06
C GLN A 710 -16.07 -16.43 35.97
N ILE A 711 -15.87 -15.79 34.80
CA ILE A 711 -16.72 -15.98 33.62
C ILE A 711 -16.66 -17.45 33.18
N LYS A 712 -15.47 -18.06 33.19
CA LYS A 712 -15.32 -19.49 32.87
C LYS A 712 -16.13 -20.39 33.78
N SER A 713 -16.21 -20.09 35.08
CA SER A 713 -17.04 -20.86 36.01
C SER A 713 -18.55 -20.77 35.75
N LEU A 714 -18.99 -19.80 34.94
CA LEU A 714 -20.39 -19.70 34.48
C LEU A 714 -20.65 -20.57 33.24
N ALA A 715 -19.62 -20.97 32.49
CA ALA A 715 -19.69 -21.85 31.33
C ALA A 715 -19.50 -23.35 31.68
N GLU A 716 -19.03 -23.64 32.89
CA GLU A 716 -18.99 -24.97 33.53
C GLU A 716 -20.35 -25.32 34.16
#